data_AF-A0AAU2WNK0-F1
#
_entry.id   AF-A0AAU2WNK0-F1
#
_cell.length_a   1.000
_cell.length_b   1.000
_cell.length_c   1.000
_cell.angle_alpha   90.00
_cell.angle_beta   90.00
_cell.angle_gamma   90.00
#
_symmetry.space_group_name_H-M   'P 1'
#
loop_
_entity.id
_entity.type
_entity.pdbx_description
1 polymer ?
#
loop_
_entity_poly.entity_id
_entity_poly.type
_entity_poly.pdbx_seq_one_letter_code
_entity_poly.pdbx_strand_id
1 'polypeptide(L)'
;MRWLREIWTIGDNAEALEHAAPALAAQVEALCAAEEPPARDVRRAALSVARYLLRAQHRPTPFGLFAGIATATVGLRAGTEWGTRHTVTARAGAEWLAIVVQRLETCPALLGRLTVLVNNTISIRGDRLIVPFQADSREEGPRAVEASVALTNPVRTALAASRTPIQVDALVGKLTAEFPGTAPERVRQLIEGLIRRRVLLTALQAPSTETDPLAYLLDQLDAADAGTVGSVADTVSELHSIHADLTTCKVPEARKQVAQRMRTLVPGLRRHPLALDLRLDARLALPEAVAREAERAAWALTRVCGHPYGTAAWGAYHQKFYERYGIGTMVPLGEVIADSGTGFPDGYPGAPAGPRRPQLSARDDALVRIAQSAVLDGRDEVVLTDELLEDLDVGPESPRVPPHLEIGVRVHAASAEDLERGRFRLEVISVSRGAGVTSGRFLSVLALDDRAALEAGLSDLPAADANTVPVQLSFPPLLPESAHVTRTPQVLPTLLSVEEHRATADHVLTPEDLAVACDGRRMYLAAPARGHRVEPVGMHALNLQDHTPPLVRFLTELSRAQCAQVTVFDWGAAAAMPYLPRLRYRRAVLAPARWRLVAADLPRLDRPASDWDAALEDWRTRRRAPQCVFLVEDDRRLFLDLDQAGHRALLRQHLDRANTAILHEAPAPEAYGWCDGRAHEVVLPLKATRTPGWPPLPTPTVARNLSSAQIQTPAASSVLLAAVYGDLRRQDTLLAQHVPDLLERLGTPPWWYIRFRDPDQHLRLRIALPDPGAFVETAGKVAAWAEELRTAGLVSDLRFPTSYREMGRWGSGAAWEGAEDVFRADSRAVLTQLREPRGPSQRALVVAHTVAITAAFLGSVEAGTRWLIDHVPATAPKPVPRGEFTEAVRLADPTDSWAALRAEPGGAAIVTGWADRDIALAAYRPHLPGPDTDGIALDDVLTSLLHTHFVRHVAVNFPEEEVCLYLARAAAQAWTGRTEKGKEARP
;
A
#
# COMPACT_ATOMS: atom_id res chain seq x y z
N MET A 1 21.27 -5.80 44.94
CA MET A 1 22.49 -4.99 44.74
C MET A 1 23.66 -5.83 44.25
N ARG A 2 24.05 -6.91 44.95
CA ARG A 2 25.17 -7.79 44.54
C ARG A 2 25.12 -8.20 43.05
N TRP A 3 24.01 -8.79 42.62
CA TRP A 3 23.79 -9.16 41.21
C TRP A 3 23.97 -8.00 40.23
N LEU A 4 23.48 -6.80 40.57
CA LEU A 4 23.60 -5.63 39.70
C LEU A 4 25.07 -5.20 39.54
N ARG A 5 25.86 -5.22 40.62
CA ARG A 5 27.30 -4.91 40.58
C ARG A 5 28.07 -5.94 39.73
N GLU A 6 27.78 -7.23 39.91
CA GLU A 6 28.41 -8.32 39.14
C GLU A 6 28.12 -8.20 37.64
N ILE A 7 26.87 -7.91 37.26
CA ILE A 7 26.53 -7.68 35.85
C ILE A 7 27.23 -6.43 35.30
N TRP A 8 27.30 -5.35 36.09
CA TRP A 8 27.93 -4.09 35.67
C TRP A 8 29.44 -4.23 35.45
N THR A 9 30.11 -5.21 36.09
CA THR A 9 31.53 -5.49 35.84
C THR A 9 31.80 -6.19 34.51
N ILE A 10 30.77 -6.72 33.82
CA ILE A 10 30.91 -7.33 32.50
C ILE A 10 30.87 -6.21 31.45
N GLY A 11 32.05 -5.84 30.94
CA GLY A 11 32.25 -4.69 30.05
C GLY A 11 31.28 -4.64 28.86
N ASP A 12 31.11 -5.76 28.16
CA ASP A 12 30.22 -5.84 26.99
C ASP A 12 28.75 -5.52 27.33
N ASN A 13 28.28 -5.97 28.50
CA ASN A 13 26.92 -5.71 28.96
C ASN A 13 26.73 -4.24 29.33
N ALA A 14 27.70 -3.66 30.04
CA ALA A 14 27.69 -2.25 30.41
C ALA A 14 27.70 -1.37 29.15
N GLU A 15 28.55 -1.67 28.18
CA GLU A 15 28.66 -0.92 26.93
C GLU A 15 27.38 -1.02 26.08
N ALA A 16 26.83 -2.22 25.89
CA ALA A 16 25.59 -2.39 25.15
C ALA A 16 24.43 -1.63 25.82
N LEU A 17 24.39 -1.58 27.15
CA LEU A 17 23.40 -0.82 27.90
C LEU A 17 23.62 0.69 27.81
N GLU A 18 24.86 1.18 27.90
CA GLU A 18 25.22 2.59 27.71
C GLU A 18 24.75 3.11 26.35
N HIS A 19 24.87 2.30 25.29
CA HIS A 19 24.36 2.64 23.96
C HIS A 19 22.82 2.59 23.90
N ALA A 20 22.20 1.51 24.38
CA ALA A 20 20.76 1.29 24.21
C ALA A 20 19.86 2.12 25.12
N ALA A 21 20.33 2.41 26.35
CA ALA A 21 19.58 3.13 27.36
C ALA A 21 20.52 3.99 28.23
N PRO A 22 21.05 5.11 27.70
CA PRO A 22 22.03 5.94 28.41
C PRO A 22 21.57 6.39 29.81
N ALA A 23 20.29 6.74 29.96
CA ALA A 23 19.72 7.13 31.26
C ALA A 23 19.69 5.98 32.28
N LEU A 24 19.39 4.75 31.83
CA LEU A 24 19.44 3.57 32.70
C LEU A 24 20.87 3.23 33.08
N ALA A 25 21.81 3.30 32.14
CA ALA A 25 23.23 3.09 32.39
C ALA A 25 23.77 4.07 33.45
N ALA A 26 23.52 5.37 33.29
CA ALA A 26 23.90 6.38 34.28
C ALA A 26 23.24 6.13 35.66
N GLN A 27 21.98 5.68 35.68
CA GLN A 27 21.32 5.30 36.93
C GLN A 27 21.98 4.09 37.59
N VAL A 28 22.35 3.06 36.82
CA VAL A 28 23.02 1.86 37.35
C VAL A 28 24.40 2.22 37.90
N GLU A 29 25.17 3.04 37.19
CA GLU A 29 26.48 3.53 37.64
C GLU A 29 26.37 4.27 38.97
N ALA A 30 25.42 5.21 39.08
CA ALA A 30 25.18 5.95 40.32
C ALA A 30 24.77 5.02 41.49
N LEU A 31 23.91 4.03 41.23
CA LEU A 31 23.52 3.05 42.25
C LEU A 31 24.70 2.14 42.66
N CYS A 32 25.57 1.78 41.73
CA CYS A 32 26.76 0.98 41.99
C CYS A 32 27.78 1.72 42.86
N ALA A 33 27.95 3.02 42.62
CA ALA A 33 28.84 3.91 43.37
C ALA A 33 28.32 4.31 44.76
N ALA A 34 27.01 4.26 44.98
CA ALA A 34 26.42 4.58 46.28
C ALA A 34 26.74 3.51 47.35
N GLU A 35 27.06 3.95 48.57
CA GLU A 35 27.27 3.06 49.73
C GLU A 35 25.94 2.37 50.13
N GLU A 36 24.87 3.16 50.28
CA GLU A 36 23.53 2.69 50.66
C GLU A 36 22.45 3.13 49.65
N PRO A 37 22.36 2.47 48.47
CA PRO A 37 21.36 2.83 47.46
C PRO A 37 19.93 2.46 47.89
N PRO A 38 18.90 3.28 47.58
CA PRO A 38 17.52 2.98 47.92
C PRO A 38 17.04 1.64 47.32
N ALA A 39 16.52 0.74 48.16
CA ALA A 39 16.14 -0.62 47.74
C ALA A 39 15.13 -0.66 46.58
N ARG A 40 14.22 0.32 46.53
CA ARG A 40 13.23 0.45 45.45
C ARG A 40 13.91 0.74 44.10
N ASP A 41 14.87 1.65 44.08
CA ASP A 41 15.60 2.02 42.86
C ASP A 41 16.50 0.89 42.38
N VAL A 42 17.18 0.21 43.30
CA VAL A 42 17.96 -0.99 43.00
C VAL A 42 17.09 -2.07 42.34
N ARG A 43 15.89 -2.33 42.88
CA ARG A 43 14.98 -3.34 42.31
C ARG A 43 14.50 -2.94 40.91
N ARG A 44 14.12 -1.67 40.72
CA ARG A 44 13.68 -1.16 39.41
C ARG A 44 14.80 -1.25 38.37
N ALA A 45 16.00 -0.79 38.71
CA ALA A 45 17.16 -0.86 37.83
C ALA A 45 17.53 -2.32 37.50
N ALA A 46 17.52 -3.21 38.50
CA ALA A 46 17.84 -4.61 38.29
C ALA A 46 16.86 -5.32 37.34
N LEU A 47 15.55 -5.08 37.46
CA LEU A 47 14.56 -5.64 36.55
C LEU A 47 14.70 -5.07 35.12
N SER A 48 15.03 -3.79 34.98
CA SER A 48 15.31 -3.19 33.67
C SER A 48 16.56 -3.79 33.02
N VAL A 49 17.65 -3.95 33.79
CA VAL A 49 18.89 -4.60 33.30
C VAL A 49 18.63 -6.05 32.92
N ALA A 50 17.85 -6.80 33.72
CA ALA A 50 17.49 -8.18 33.41
C ALA A 50 16.75 -8.29 32.06
N ARG A 51 15.85 -7.34 31.73
CA ARG A 51 15.21 -7.29 30.41
C ARG A 51 16.20 -7.13 29.26
N TYR A 52 17.23 -6.29 29.43
CA TYR A 52 18.27 -6.11 28.42
C TYR A 52 19.19 -7.33 28.28
N LEU A 53 19.51 -8.02 29.37
CA LEU A 53 20.27 -9.28 29.31
C LEU A 53 19.47 -10.39 28.61
N LEU A 54 18.19 -10.54 28.94
CA LEU A 54 17.31 -11.50 28.28
C LEU A 54 17.14 -11.17 26.79
N ARG A 55 17.11 -9.87 26.43
CA ARG A 55 17.18 -9.43 25.03
C ARG A 55 18.47 -9.93 24.38
N ALA A 56 19.62 -9.67 24.99
CA ALA A 56 20.93 -10.06 24.46
C ALA A 56 21.04 -11.57 24.19
N GLN A 57 20.42 -12.39 25.05
CA GLN A 57 20.48 -13.85 24.97
C GLN A 57 19.47 -14.45 23.99
N HIS A 58 18.28 -13.86 23.85
CA HIS A 58 17.16 -14.52 23.17
C HIS A 58 16.53 -13.75 22.01
N ARG A 59 16.85 -12.46 21.82
CA ARG A 59 16.25 -11.63 20.76
C ARG A 59 17.28 -11.32 19.67
N PRO A 60 17.20 -11.99 18.50
CA PRO A 60 18.15 -11.81 17.41
C PRO A 60 17.95 -10.51 16.60
N THR A 61 16.95 -9.69 16.93
CA THR A 61 16.68 -8.43 16.21
C THR A 61 17.86 -7.45 16.36
N PRO A 62 18.55 -7.06 15.27
CA PRO A 62 19.73 -6.19 15.31
C PRO A 62 19.48 -4.90 16.08
N PHE A 63 20.32 -4.61 17.08
CA PHE A 63 20.21 -3.39 17.87
C PHE A 63 21.50 -3.09 18.62
N GLY A 64 22.26 -2.12 18.10
CA GLY A 64 23.53 -1.71 18.68
C GLY A 64 24.49 -2.89 18.78
N LEU A 65 24.88 -3.21 20.01
CA LEU A 65 25.84 -4.27 20.33
C LEU A 65 25.18 -5.57 20.85
N PHE A 66 23.85 -5.60 20.99
CA PHE A 66 23.15 -6.80 21.52
C PHE A 66 22.98 -7.91 20.49
N ALA A 67 22.79 -7.54 19.22
CA ALA A 67 22.59 -8.46 18.12
C ALA A 67 23.08 -7.82 16.83
N GLY A 68 23.59 -8.64 15.92
CA GLY A 68 24.13 -8.21 14.64
C GLY A 68 23.59 -9.01 13.48
N ILE A 69 24.15 -8.76 12.30
CA ILE A 69 23.78 -9.40 11.04
C ILE A 69 24.94 -10.21 10.46
N ALA A 70 24.61 -11.25 9.70
CA ALA A 70 25.53 -11.96 8.83
C ALA A 70 24.74 -12.49 7.62
N THR A 71 25.42 -12.77 6.51
CA THR A 71 24.81 -13.46 5.37
C THR A 71 24.69 -14.96 5.63
N ALA A 72 23.67 -15.56 5.05
CA ALA A 72 23.49 -17.01 4.99
C ALA A 72 23.38 -17.44 3.53
N THR A 73 24.05 -18.54 3.19
CA THR A 73 23.97 -19.14 1.86
C THR A 73 22.95 -20.28 1.85
N VAL A 74 22.29 -20.51 0.72
CA VAL A 74 21.44 -21.68 0.51
C VAL A 74 22.20 -22.68 -0.33
N GLY A 75 22.32 -23.93 0.15
CA GLY A 75 23.11 -24.97 -0.51
C GLY A 75 22.67 -26.40 -0.14
N LEU A 76 23.53 -27.38 -0.44
CA LEU A 76 23.26 -28.79 -0.15
C LEU A 76 23.57 -29.19 1.30
N ARG A 77 24.50 -28.50 1.96
CA ARG A 77 24.96 -28.81 3.32
C ARG A 77 24.57 -27.71 4.30
N ALA A 78 24.22 -28.10 5.52
CA ALA A 78 24.04 -27.17 6.62
C ALA A 78 25.38 -26.93 7.31
N GLY A 79 25.60 -25.71 7.79
CA GLY A 79 26.82 -25.42 8.54
C GLY A 79 26.79 -24.04 9.18
N THR A 80 27.49 -23.93 10.30
CA THR A 80 27.73 -22.66 10.99
C THR A 80 29.18 -22.57 11.39
N GLU A 81 29.84 -21.47 11.02
CA GLU A 81 31.16 -21.11 11.50
C GLU A 81 31.05 -19.77 12.22
N TRP A 82 31.44 -19.74 13.49
CA TRP A 82 31.43 -18.54 14.33
C TRP A 82 32.85 -18.13 14.66
N GLY A 83 33.23 -16.93 14.23
CA GLY A 83 34.45 -16.26 14.66
C GLY A 83 34.19 -15.26 15.78
N THR A 84 35.25 -14.54 16.17
CA THR A 84 35.21 -13.54 17.25
C THR A 84 35.45 -12.12 16.76
N ARG A 85 35.74 -11.92 15.45
CA ARG A 85 36.13 -10.62 14.89
C ARG A 85 34.92 -9.84 14.38
N HIS A 86 33.89 -9.72 15.22
CA HIS A 86 32.70 -8.94 14.89
C HIS A 86 33.09 -7.49 14.60
N THR A 87 32.47 -6.88 13.59
CA THR A 87 32.80 -5.53 13.13
C THR A 87 31.66 -4.58 13.47
N VAL A 88 31.97 -3.51 14.19
CA VAL A 88 31.00 -2.43 14.46
C VAL A 88 31.12 -1.38 13.37
N THR A 89 29.99 -1.02 12.78
CA THR A 89 29.86 0.16 11.91
C THR A 89 29.20 1.27 12.72
N ALA A 90 29.98 2.31 13.03
CA ALA A 90 29.51 3.48 13.75
C ALA A 90 29.15 4.61 12.79
N ARG A 91 28.01 5.26 13.02
CA ARG A 91 27.55 6.43 12.26
C ARG A 91 27.07 7.51 13.22
N ALA A 92 26.97 8.74 12.73
CA ALA A 92 26.31 9.80 13.47
C ALA A 92 24.83 9.47 13.70
N GLY A 93 24.37 9.63 14.93
CA GLY A 93 22.99 9.40 15.33
C GLY A 93 22.05 10.42 14.70
N ALA A 94 20.87 9.96 14.27
CA ALA A 94 19.93 10.78 13.50
C ALA A 94 19.41 12.01 14.27
N GLU A 95 19.12 11.87 15.58
CA GLU A 95 18.72 13.00 16.45
C GLU A 95 19.83 14.05 16.55
N TRP A 96 21.07 13.61 16.76
CA TRP A 96 22.23 14.49 16.85
C TRP A 96 22.46 15.25 15.53
N LEU A 97 22.45 14.54 14.41
CA LEU A 97 22.71 15.13 13.10
C LEU A 97 21.63 16.14 12.71
N ALA A 98 20.36 15.83 12.99
CA ALA A 98 19.25 16.75 12.73
C ALA A 98 19.42 18.08 13.50
N ILE A 99 19.86 18.04 14.77
CA ILE A 99 20.11 19.24 15.57
C ILE A 99 21.31 20.03 15.02
N VAL A 100 22.38 19.35 14.59
CA VAL A 100 23.54 19.99 13.96
C VAL A 100 23.12 20.71 12.67
N VAL A 101 22.42 20.03 11.77
CA VAL A 101 21.91 20.61 10.51
C VAL A 101 21.03 21.82 10.80
N GLN A 102 20.08 21.70 11.72
CA GLN A 102 19.20 22.80 12.10
C GLN A 102 20.00 24.03 12.58
N ARG A 103 21.04 23.84 13.41
CA ARG A 103 21.89 24.94 13.88
C ARG A 103 22.66 25.60 12.72
N LEU A 104 23.21 24.80 11.80
CA LEU A 104 23.91 25.31 10.62
C LEU A 104 22.97 26.12 9.72
N GLU A 105 21.74 25.63 9.49
CA GLU A 105 20.70 26.33 8.72
C GLU A 105 20.27 27.67 9.35
N THR A 106 20.45 27.86 10.65
CA THR A 106 20.15 29.15 11.32
C THR A 106 21.25 30.20 11.19
N CYS A 107 22.43 29.86 10.66
CA CYS A 107 23.53 30.81 10.48
C CYS A 107 23.36 31.63 9.18
N PRO A 108 23.05 32.93 9.23
CA PRO A 108 22.74 33.69 8.01
C PRO A 108 23.92 33.82 7.03
N ALA A 109 25.15 33.84 7.54
CA ALA A 109 26.37 33.94 6.74
C ALA A 109 26.67 32.65 5.96
N LEU A 110 26.39 31.49 6.55
CA LEU A 110 26.47 30.20 5.86
C LEU A 110 25.28 30.04 4.90
N LEU A 111 24.07 30.35 5.36
CA LEU A 111 22.84 30.14 4.62
C LEU A 111 22.88 30.78 3.22
N GLY A 112 23.44 31.99 3.10
CA GLY A 112 23.60 32.69 1.81
C GLY A 112 24.37 31.89 0.74
N ARG A 113 25.29 31.02 1.17
CA ARG A 113 26.16 30.20 0.31
C ARG A 113 25.53 28.84 -0.06
N LEU A 114 24.54 28.38 0.71
CA LEU A 114 23.87 27.10 0.49
C LEU A 114 22.93 27.16 -0.71
N THR A 115 22.71 26.01 -1.34
CA THR A 115 21.65 25.84 -2.33
C THR A 115 20.35 25.39 -1.68
N VAL A 116 19.25 25.86 -2.25
CA VAL A 116 17.88 25.47 -1.87
C VAL A 116 17.08 25.01 -3.08
N LEU A 117 16.14 24.11 -2.81
CA LEU A 117 15.19 23.56 -3.77
C LEU A 117 13.78 23.64 -3.19
N VAL A 118 12.78 23.87 -4.04
CA VAL A 118 11.38 23.76 -3.64
C VAL A 118 11.04 22.34 -3.19
N ASN A 119 10.29 22.21 -2.10
CA ASN A 119 9.77 20.92 -1.66
C ASN A 119 8.74 20.40 -2.68
N ASN A 120 9.01 19.25 -3.30
CA ASN A 120 8.21 18.65 -4.37
C ASN A 120 6.88 18.01 -3.92
N THR A 121 6.46 18.24 -2.66
CA THR A 121 5.18 17.79 -2.11
C THR A 121 4.22 18.93 -1.77
N ILE A 122 4.64 20.19 -1.93
CA ILE A 122 3.78 21.33 -1.61
C ILE A 122 2.58 21.38 -2.54
N SER A 123 1.45 21.83 -2.01
CA SER A 123 0.23 22.05 -2.78
C SER A 123 -0.35 23.44 -2.53
N ILE A 124 -1.21 23.89 -3.43
CA ILE A 124 -1.86 25.19 -3.34
C ILE A 124 -3.33 24.97 -2.98
N ARG A 125 -3.80 25.61 -1.90
CA ARG A 125 -5.22 25.64 -1.50
C ARG A 125 -5.68 27.09 -1.41
N GLY A 126 -6.42 27.55 -2.43
CA GLY A 126 -6.83 28.95 -2.53
C GLY A 126 -5.63 29.90 -2.59
N ASP A 127 -5.54 30.80 -1.63
CA ASP A 127 -4.44 31.76 -1.46
C ASP A 127 -3.32 31.25 -0.52
N ARG A 128 -3.30 29.95 -0.22
CA ARG A 128 -2.37 29.33 0.71
C ARG A 128 -1.50 28.29 0.02
N LEU A 129 -0.22 28.26 0.42
CA LEU A 129 0.69 27.17 0.17
C LEU A 129 0.68 26.22 1.35
N ILE A 130 0.52 24.94 1.07
CA ILE A 130 0.44 23.86 2.06
C ILE A 130 1.69 22.99 1.94
N VAL A 131 2.41 22.84 3.05
CA VAL A 131 3.40 21.79 3.24
C VAL A 131 2.68 20.66 3.98
N PRO A 132 2.44 19.52 3.32
CA PRO A 132 1.39 18.62 3.75
C PRO A 132 1.70 17.89 5.06
N PHE A 133 2.96 17.62 5.37
CA PHE A 133 3.32 16.81 6.53
C PHE A 133 4.55 17.35 7.26
N GLN A 134 4.37 17.72 8.53
CA GLN A 134 5.42 18.00 9.49
C GLN A 134 5.14 17.24 10.79
N ALA A 135 6.18 16.93 11.55
CA ALA A 135 6.00 16.40 12.89
C ALA A 135 5.35 17.46 13.80
N ASP A 136 4.26 17.09 14.47
CA ASP A 136 3.71 17.91 15.54
C ASP A 136 4.64 17.88 16.76
N SER A 137 5.15 19.04 17.17
CA SER A 137 6.02 19.17 18.34
C SER A 137 5.26 19.37 19.66
N ARG A 138 3.93 19.44 19.62
CA ARG A 138 3.09 19.82 20.78
C ARG A 138 2.45 18.65 21.54
N GLU A 139 2.34 17.45 20.94
CA GLU A 139 1.73 16.26 21.55
C GLU A 139 2.72 15.09 21.65
N GLU A 140 2.54 14.19 22.63
CA GLU A 140 3.32 12.95 22.73
C GLU A 140 2.86 11.93 21.67
N GLY A 141 3.44 12.00 20.47
CA GLY A 141 3.25 10.98 19.42
C GLY A 141 3.58 11.50 18.03
N PRO A 142 3.94 10.62 17.07
CA PRO A 142 4.20 11.04 15.71
C PRO A 142 2.87 11.35 14.99
N ARG A 143 2.49 12.62 14.96
CA ARG A 143 1.35 13.10 14.18
C ARG A 143 1.84 13.98 13.04
N ALA A 144 1.37 13.68 11.84
CA ALA A 144 1.58 14.55 10.68
C ALA A 144 0.59 15.73 10.76
N VAL A 145 1.13 16.96 10.73
CA VAL A 145 0.35 18.20 10.64
C VAL A 145 0.73 18.97 9.38
N GLU A 146 -0.24 19.70 8.84
CA GLU A 146 -0.01 20.58 7.70
C GLU A 146 0.52 21.94 8.16
N ALA A 147 1.54 22.45 7.48
CA ALA A 147 1.94 23.84 7.62
C ALA A 147 1.36 24.69 6.48
N SER A 148 0.81 25.85 6.83
CA SER A 148 0.15 26.75 5.88
C SER A 148 0.86 28.11 5.82
N VAL A 149 1.21 28.55 4.61
CA VAL A 149 1.85 29.84 4.32
C VAL A 149 1.00 30.63 3.35
N ALA A 150 0.89 31.95 3.52
CA ALA A 150 0.21 32.79 2.54
C ALA A 150 0.96 32.79 1.20
N LEU A 151 0.26 32.55 0.10
CA LEU A 151 0.84 32.49 -1.25
C LEU A 151 0.87 33.87 -1.90
N THR A 152 1.73 34.75 -1.36
CA THR A 152 1.96 36.10 -1.88
C THR A 152 2.81 36.08 -3.16
N ASN A 153 2.85 37.18 -3.91
CA ASN A 153 3.68 37.28 -5.13
C ASN A 153 5.18 36.98 -4.86
N PRO A 154 5.82 37.53 -3.81
CA PRO A 154 7.20 37.14 -3.47
C PRO A 154 7.39 35.65 -3.22
N VAL A 155 6.40 34.98 -2.60
CA VAL A 155 6.46 33.51 -2.40
C VAL A 155 6.35 32.80 -3.75
N ARG A 156 5.41 33.18 -4.63
CA ARG A 156 5.27 32.59 -5.97
C ARG A 156 6.57 32.71 -6.78
N THR A 157 7.19 33.88 -6.78
CA THR A 157 8.48 34.12 -7.43
C THR A 157 9.58 33.24 -6.84
N ALA A 158 9.64 33.12 -5.51
CA ALA A 158 10.62 32.26 -4.84
C ALA A 158 10.46 30.78 -5.25
N LEU A 159 9.22 30.27 -5.30
CA LEU A 159 8.93 28.90 -5.73
C LEU A 159 9.36 28.66 -7.19
N ALA A 160 9.01 29.57 -8.09
CA ALA A 160 9.37 29.45 -9.51
C ALA A 160 10.90 29.45 -9.70
N ALA A 161 11.62 30.31 -8.97
CA ALA A 161 13.07 30.44 -9.06
C ALA A 161 13.85 29.28 -8.42
N SER A 162 13.20 28.46 -7.57
CA SER A 162 13.81 27.37 -6.81
C SER A 162 13.35 25.97 -7.26
N ARG A 163 12.76 25.84 -8.45
CA ARG A 163 12.44 24.54 -9.07
C ARG A 163 13.69 23.71 -9.40
N THR A 164 14.82 24.37 -9.56
CA THR A 164 16.15 23.76 -9.64
C THR A 164 17.02 24.31 -8.51
N PRO A 165 18.04 23.58 -8.04
CA PRO A 165 18.90 24.08 -6.96
C PRO A 165 19.45 25.47 -7.26
N ILE A 166 19.25 26.40 -6.33
CA ILE A 166 19.70 27.79 -6.45
C ILE A 166 20.35 28.26 -5.15
N GLN A 167 21.47 28.98 -5.24
CA GLN A 167 22.09 29.57 -4.04
C GLN A 167 21.18 30.62 -3.40
N VAL A 168 21.13 30.64 -2.06
CA VAL A 168 20.25 31.55 -1.32
C VAL A 168 20.53 33.01 -1.62
N ASP A 169 21.80 33.45 -1.67
CA ASP A 169 22.11 34.86 -2.00
C ASP A 169 21.69 35.22 -3.43
N ALA A 170 21.78 34.28 -4.38
CA ALA A 170 21.28 34.47 -5.74
C ALA A 170 19.74 34.57 -5.76
N LEU A 171 19.04 33.77 -4.97
CA LEU A 171 17.58 33.84 -4.82
C LEU A 171 17.14 35.16 -4.16
N VAL A 172 17.84 35.61 -3.12
CA VAL A 172 17.60 36.90 -2.47
C VAL A 172 17.85 38.04 -3.46
N GLY A 173 18.92 37.98 -4.25
CA GLY A 173 19.22 38.96 -5.30
C GLY A 173 18.12 39.05 -6.35
N LYS A 174 17.62 37.90 -6.84
CA LYS A 174 16.49 37.84 -7.79
C LYS A 174 15.23 38.48 -7.22
N LEU A 175 14.84 38.13 -6.00
CA LEU A 175 13.66 38.68 -5.35
C LEU A 175 13.80 40.18 -5.05
N THR A 176 14.99 40.63 -4.65
CA THR A 176 15.24 42.06 -4.41
C THR A 176 15.13 42.86 -5.70
N ALA A 177 15.58 42.32 -6.84
CA ALA A 177 15.45 42.95 -8.14
C ALA A 177 13.99 43.02 -8.62
N GLU A 178 13.18 41.98 -8.37
CA GLU A 178 11.76 41.93 -8.76
C GLU A 178 10.86 42.78 -7.84
N PHE A 179 11.25 42.96 -6.58
CA PHE A 179 10.50 43.72 -5.57
C PHE A 179 11.34 44.85 -4.95
N PRO A 180 11.75 45.89 -5.73
CA PRO A 180 12.69 46.91 -5.29
C PRO A 180 12.19 47.80 -4.13
N GLY A 181 10.87 47.83 -3.90
CA GLY A 181 10.28 48.53 -2.74
C GLY A 181 10.41 47.79 -1.41
N THR A 182 11.00 46.59 -1.38
CA THR A 182 11.16 45.77 -0.18
C THR A 182 12.63 45.77 0.26
N ALA A 183 12.89 46.02 1.55
CA ALA A 183 14.25 45.96 2.09
C ALA A 183 14.87 44.56 1.91
N PRO A 184 16.14 44.43 1.50
CA PRO A 184 16.82 43.13 1.30
C PRO A 184 16.74 42.21 2.52
N GLU A 185 16.79 42.76 3.73
CA GLU A 185 16.67 42.02 4.99
C GLU A 185 15.30 41.36 5.12
N ARG A 186 14.23 41.99 4.64
CA ARG A 186 12.88 41.44 4.64
C ARG A 186 12.75 40.27 3.65
N VAL A 187 13.42 40.35 2.51
CA VAL A 187 13.52 39.24 1.54
C VAL A 187 14.27 38.06 2.16
N ARG A 188 15.39 38.32 2.85
CA ARG A 188 16.15 37.28 3.55
C ARG A 188 15.30 36.59 4.63
N GLN A 189 14.60 37.36 5.46
CA GLN A 189 13.65 36.83 6.46
C GLN A 189 12.52 35.99 5.83
N LEU A 190 12.04 36.36 4.64
CA LEU A 190 11.07 35.56 3.90
C LEU A 190 11.66 34.19 3.55
N ILE A 191 12.84 34.15 2.93
CA ILE A 191 13.51 32.90 2.55
C ILE A 191 13.80 32.02 3.76
N GLU A 192 14.35 32.59 4.84
CA GLU A 192 14.55 31.88 6.11
C GLU A 192 13.23 31.29 6.65
N GLY A 193 12.14 32.05 6.55
CA GLY A 193 10.80 31.62 6.94
C GLY A 193 10.22 30.52 6.06
N LEU A 194 10.61 30.44 4.78
CA LEU A 194 10.24 29.35 3.86
C LEU A 194 11.04 28.08 4.15
N ILE A 195 12.33 28.21 4.44
CA ILE A 195 13.20 27.08 4.82
C ILE A 195 12.74 26.48 6.15
N ARG A 196 12.50 27.32 7.17
CA ARG A 196 12.02 26.86 8.50
C ARG A 196 10.70 26.09 8.42
N ARG A 197 9.85 26.43 7.44
CA ARG A 197 8.57 25.75 7.20
C ARG A 197 8.67 24.63 6.16
N ARG A 198 9.89 24.23 5.75
CA ARG A 198 10.15 23.20 4.74
C ARG A 198 9.42 23.42 3.40
N VAL A 199 9.15 24.67 3.06
CA VAL A 199 8.73 25.06 1.70
C VAL A 199 9.94 24.98 0.76
N LEU A 200 11.09 25.42 1.27
CA LEU A 200 12.39 25.25 0.64
C LEU A 200 13.20 24.25 1.47
N LEU A 201 13.89 23.35 0.79
CA LEU A 201 14.79 22.37 1.37
C LEU A 201 16.23 22.83 1.11
N THR A 202 17.10 22.74 2.12
CA THR A 202 18.52 23.07 1.95
C THR A 202 19.30 21.85 1.50
N ALA A 203 20.44 22.08 0.83
CA ALA A 203 21.36 21.02 0.48
C ALA A 203 22.00 20.30 1.67
N LEU A 204 21.88 20.80 2.91
CA LEU A 204 22.45 20.13 4.09
C LEU A 204 21.67 18.86 4.50
N GLN A 205 20.45 18.68 4.00
CA GLN A 205 19.60 17.54 4.34
C GLN A 205 19.92 16.36 3.40
N ALA A 206 20.70 15.41 3.90
CA ALA A 206 21.09 14.21 3.17
C ALA A 206 19.86 13.39 2.72
N PRO A 207 19.70 13.08 1.41
CA PRO A 207 18.71 12.14 0.90
C PRO A 207 18.80 10.78 1.59
N SER A 208 17.69 10.07 1.79
CA SER A 208 17.66 8.76 2.49
C SER A 208 18.48 7.68 1.78
N THR A 209 18.84 7.87 0.51
CA THR A 209 19.81 7.00 -0.18
C THR A 209 21.25 7.12 0.35
N GLU A 210 21.58 8.23 1.01
CA GLU A 210 22.91 8.47 1.59
C GLU A 210 23.05 7.73 2.91
N THR A 211 23.90 6.70 2.93
CA THR A 211 24.09 5.84 4.11
C THR A 211 25.09 6.40 5.12
N ASP A 212 25.94 7.35 4.71
CA ASP A 212 26.76 8.18 5.60
C ASP A 212 26.33 9.65 5.50
N PRO A 213 25.28 10.05 6.24
CA PRO A 213 24.73 11.39 6.14
C PRO A 213 25.64 12.47 6.77
N LEU A 214 26.64 12.09 7.59
CA LEU A 214 27.63 13.05 8.09
C LEU A 214 28.67 13.36 7.02
N ALA A 215 29.16 12.34 6.28
CA ALA A 215 30.02 12.58 5.12
C ALA A 215 29.34 13.50 4.10
N TYR A 216 28.08 13.20 3.76
CA TYR A 216 27.29 14.05 2.86
C TYR A 216 27.20 15.49 3.37
N LEU A 217 26.91 15.69 4.67
CA LEU A 217 26.86 17.02 5.26
C LEU A 217 28.19 17.76 5.10
N LEU A 218 29.32 17.09 5.34
CA LEU A 218 30.66 17.66 5.20
C LEU A 218 30.95 18.07 3.75
N ASP A 219 30.62 17.21 2.77
CA ASP A 219 30.78 17.55 1.35
C ASP A 219 30.01 18.83 0.97
N GLN A 220 28.80 19.01 1.51
CA GLN A 220 27.99 20.21 1.28
C GLN A 220 28.54 21.45 2.00
N LEU A 221 29.11 21.28 3.19
CA LEU A 221 29.76 22.36 3.93
C LEU A 221 31.05 22.81 3.23
N ASP A 222 31.83 21.88 2.72
CA ASP A 222 33.07 22.16 1.98
C ASP A 222 32.74 22.84 0.64
N ALA A 223 31.71 22.37 -0.08
CA ALA A 223 31.23 23.02 -1.31
C ALA A 223 30.72 24.46 -1.07
N ALA A 224 30.20 24.75 0.13
CA ALA A 224 29.78 26.09 0.54
C ALA A 224 30.90 26.93 1.18
N ASP A 225 32.13 26.41 1.23
CA ASP A 225 33.27 27.02 1.91
C ASP A 225 32.94 27.41 3.38
N ALA A 226 32.19 26.55 4.08
CA ALA A 226 31.67 26.84 5.41
C ALA A 226 32.80 27.04 6.45
N GLY A 227 33.98 26.46 6.22
CA GLY A 227 35.16 26.63 7.06
C GLY A 227 35.68 28.07 7.14
N THR A 228 35.36 28.94 6.17
CA THR A 228 35.73 30.37 6.20
C THR A 228 34.68 31.25 6.89
N VAL A 229 33.53 30.69 7.27
CA VAL A 229 32.46 31.41 7.96
C VAL A 229 32.75 31.37 9.47
N GLY A 230 33.27 32.47 10.02
CA GLY A 230 33.77 32.52 11.41
C GLY A 230 32.77 32.09 12.49
N SER A 231 31.46 32.21 12.27
CA SER A 231 30.43 31.77 13.23
C SER A 231 30.20 30.26 13.28
N VAL A 232 30.68 29.50 12.28
CA VAL A 232 30.52 28.03 12.20
C VAL A 232 31.84 27.29 11.95
N ALA A 233 32.95 27.99 11.66
CA ALA A 233 34.24 27.39 11.33
C ALA A 233 34.71 26.33 12.35
N ASP A 234 34.64 26.64 13.65
CA ASP A 234 35.00 25.69 14.73
C ASP A 234 34.09 24.47 14.74
N THR A 235 32.78 24.67 14.49
CA THR A 235 31.82 23.56 14.38
C THR A 235 32.15 22.67 13.19
N VAL A 236 32.43 23.26 12.01
CA VAL A 236 32.79 22.51 10.80
C VAL A 236 34.07 21.69 11.01
N SER A 237 35.09 22.29 11.62
CA SER A 237 36.34 21.59 11.98
C SER A 237 36.10 20.42 12.93
N GLU A 238 35.27 20.62 13.96
CA GLU A 238 34.91 19.56 14.90
C GLU A 238 34.12 18.43 14.22
N LEU A 239 33.23 18.75 13.28
CA LEU A 239 32.48 17.75 12.51
C LEU A 239 33.41 16.89 11.63
N HIS A 240 34.38 17.51 10.96
CA HIS A 240 35.41 16.79 10.19
C HIS A 240 36.21 15.84 11.08
N SER A 241 36.63 16.31 12.26
CA SER A 241 37.37 15.47 13.20
C SER A 241 36.52 14.33 13.77
N ILE A 242 35.25 14.59 14.11
CA ILE A 242 34.30 13.55 14.53
C ILE A 242 34.14 12.50 13.43
N HIS A 243 33.96 12.91 12.17
CA HIS A 243 33.81 11.98 11.04
C HIS A 243 35.03 11.10 10.83
N ALA A 244 36.23 11.68 10.86
CA ALA A 244 37.48 10.92 10.77
C ALA A 244 37.58 9.85 11.88
N ASP A 245 37.22 10.21 13.11
CA ASP A 245 37.30 9.33 14.27
C ASP A 245 36.21 8.24 14.29
N LEU A 246 35.08 8.41 13.59
CA LEU A 246 34.04 7.38 13.49
C LEU A 246 34.60 6.06 12.90
N THR A 247 35.62 6.13 12.04
CA THR A 247 36.27 4.93 11.48
C THR A 247 37.04 4.11 12.52
N THR A 248 37.42 4.75 13.63
CA THR A 248 38.19 4.15 14.75
C THR A 248 37.29 3.55 15.83
N CYS A 249 35.98 3.81 15.80
CA CYS A 249 34.94 3.32 16.72
C CYS A 249 34.73 1.80 16.73
N LYS A 250 35.69 1.02 16.23
CA LYS A 250 35.75 -0.43 16.35
C LYS A 250 36.02 -0.86 17.80
N VAL A 251 36.74 -0.03 18.57
CA VAL A 251 37.04 -0.28 19.99
C VAL A 251 36.14 0.55 20.92
N PRO A 252 35.79 0.05 22.13
CA PRO A 252 34.91 0.74 23.07
C PRO A 252 35.38 2.14 23.47
N GLU A 253 36.67 2.31 23.73
CA GLU A 253 37.24 3.57 24.20
C GLU A 253 37.07 4.70 23.16
N ALA A 254 37.32 4.41 21.89
CA ALA A 254 37.09 5.36 20.79
C ALA A 254 35.61 5.76 20.69
N ARG A 255 34.68 4.80 20.87
CA ARG A 255 33.24 5.09 20.88
C ARG A 255 32.86 6.05 22.00
N LYS A 256 33.40 5.85 23.21
CA LYS A 256 33.16 6.74 24.37
C LYS A 256 33.69 8.15 24.11
N GLN A 257 34.90 8.27 23.59
CA GLN A 257 35.53 9.56 23.28
C GLN A 257 34.75 10.34 22.22
N VAL A 258 34.41 9.70 21.09
CA VAL A 258 33.62 10.34 20.03
C VAL A 258 32.22 10.70 20.53
N ALA A 259 31.54 9.81 21.26
CA ALA A 259 30.23 10.10 21.83
C ALA A 259 30.26 11.30 22.80
N GLN A 260 31.33 11.45 23.58
CA GLN A 260 31.50 12.58 24.48
C GLN A 260 31.66 13.89 23.71
N ARG A 261 32.49 13.93 22.67
CA ARG A 261 32.66 15.10 21.78
C ARG A 261 31.34 15.50 21.12
N MET A 262 30.60 14.51 20.61
CA MET A 262 29.27 14.73 20.05
C MET A 262 28.28 15.33 21.05
N ARG A 263 28.29 14.87 22.32
CA ARG A 263 27.47 15.45 23.40
C ARG A 263 27.92 16.86 23.81
N THR A 264 29.21 17.15 23.73
CA THR A 264 29.72 18.52 23.95
C THR A 264 29.17 19.46 22.87
N LEU A 265 29.18 19.02 21.61
CA LEU A 265 28.62 19.81 20.51
C LEU A 265 27.10 19.96 20.64
N VAL A 266 26.39 18.89 21.01
CA VAL A 266 24.93 18.88 21.20
C VAL A 266 24.59 18.37 22.59
N PRO A 267 24.49 19.26 23.59
CA PRO A 267 24.13 18.87 24.96
C PRO A 267 22.64 18.48 25.05
N GLY A 268 22.32 17.61 26.02
CA GLY A 268 20.93 17.26 26.35
C GLY A 268 20.25 16.25 25.42
N LEU A 269 21.02 15.54 24.58
CA LEU A 269 20.50 14.45 23.74
C LEU A 269 19.74 13.41 24.55
N ARG A 270 18.58 12.97 24.04
CA ARG A 270 17.80 11.90 24.67
C ARG A 270 18.38 10.53 24.34
N ARG A 271 18.80 10.34 23.08
CA ARG A 271 19.39 9.09 22.59
C ARG A 271 20.91 9.15 22.57
N HIS A 272 21.52 7.99 22.37
CA HIS A 272 22.96 7.90 22.16
C HIS A 272 23.36 8.64 20.87
N PRO A 273 24.43 9.45 20.88
CA PRO A 273 24.85 10.24 19.70
C PRO A 273 25.40 9.38 18.56
N LEU A 274 25.85 8.16 18.84
CA LEU A 274 26.25 7.18 17.83
C LEU A 274 25.11 6.24 17.51
N ALA A 275 24.96 5.93 16.23
CA ALA A 275 24.18 4.80 15.75
C ALA A 275 25.13 3.65 15.38
N LEU A 276 24.90 2.47 15.97
CA LEU A 276 25.76 1.31 15.80
C LEU A 276 25.00 0.16 15.13
N ASP A 277 25.58 -0.39 14.07
CA ASP A 277 25.20 -1.67 13.49
C ASP A 277 26.36 -2.66 13.66
N LEU A 278 26.04 -3.89 14.03
CA LEU A 278 27.03 -4.96 14.25
C LEU A 278 26.99 -5.97 13.10
N ARG A 279 28.10 -6.14 12.40
CA ARG A 279 28.33 -7.27 11.49
C ARG A 279 28.99 -8.40 12.27
N LEU A 280 28.34 -9.55 12.32
CA LEU A 280 28.85 -10.75 12.97
C LEU A 280 29.92 -11.40 12.09
N ASP A 281 30.94 -11.94 12.74
CA ASP A 281 31.97 -12.79 12.12
C ASP A 281 31.40 -14.20 12.10
N ALA A 282 30.52 -14.46 11.13
CA ALA A 282 29.80 -15.71 11.03
C ALA A 282 29.58 -16.10 9.57
N ARG A 283 29.63 -17.41 9.29
CA ARG A 283 29.23 -17.99 8.00
C ARG A 283 28.16 -19.02 8.27
N LEU A 284 27.01 -18.85 7.63
CA LEU A 284 25.88 -19.77 7.77
C LEU A 284 25.53 -20.37 6.41
N ALA A 285 25.24 -21.67 6.41
CA ALA A 285 24.73 -22.41 5.26
C ALA A 285 23.45 -23.13 5.65
N LEU A 286 22.38 -22.90 4.89
CA LEU A 286 21.07 -23.51 5.05
C LEU A 286 20.80 -24.49 3.91
N PRO A 287 20.25 -25.68 4.17
CA PRO A 287 19.80 -26.58 3.11
C PRO A 287 18.68 -25.95 2.26
N GLU A 288 18.64 -26.28 0.97
CA GLU A 288 17.56 -25.83 0.06
C GLU A 288 16.16 -26.15 0.60
N ALA A 289 16.01 -27.26 1.34
CA ALA A 289 14.77 -27.65 1.98
C ALA A 289 14.19 -26.57 2.92
N VAL A 290 15.03 -25.76 3.57
CA VAL A 290 14.59 -24.66 4.44
C VAL A 290 13.98 -23.53 3.59
N ALA A 291 14.64 -23.15 2.49
CA ALA A 291 14.14 -22.15 1.56
C ALA A 291 12.81 -22.59 0.93
N ARG A 292 12.71 -23.85 0.48
CA ARG A 292 11.46 -24.43 -0.05
C ARG A 292 10.32 -24.42 0.97
N GLU A 293 10.63 -24.64 2.24
CA GLU A 293 9.61 -24.60 3.29
C GLU A 293 9.16 -23.17 3.58
N ALA A 294 10.06 -22.19 3.52
CA ALA A 294 9.72 -20.76 3.60
C ALA A 294 8.84 -20.30 2.42
N GLU A 295 9.15 -20.74 1.18
CA GLU A 295 8.30 -20.51 -0.01
C GLU A 295 6.87 -21.05 0.21
N ARG A 296 6.75 -22.27 0.72
CA ARG A 296 5.45 -22.90 1.03
C ARG A 296 4.70 -22.18 2.14
N ALA A 297 5.40 -21.71 3.17
CA ALA A 297 4.79 -20.92 4.24
C ALA A 297 4.25 -19.59 3.72
N ALA A 298 5.02 -18.87 2.90
CA ALA A 298 4.57 -17.63 2.25
C ALA A 298 3.35 -17.87 1.35
N TRP A 299 3.33 -18.98 0.59
CA TRP A 299 2.18 -19.37 -0.21
C TRP A 299 0.94 -19.67 0.63
N ALA A 300 1.08 -20.45 1.70
CA ALA A 300 -0.03 -20.75 2.62
C ALA A 300 -0.60 -19.48 3.25
N LEU A 301 0.27 -18.57 3.72
CA LEU A 301 -0.14 -17.27 4.26
C LEU A 301 -0.86 -16.40 3.23
N THR A 302 -0.46 -16.47 1.96
CA THR A 302 -1.16 -15.78 0.87
C THR A 302 -2.59 -16.29 0.70
N ARG A 303 -2.80 -17.61 0.79
CA ARG A 303 -4.12 -18.24 0.66
C ARG A 303 -5.05 -17.92 1.84
N VAL A 304 -4.53 -17.87 3.06
CA VAL A 304 -5.34 -17.68 4.29
C VAL A 304 -5.32 -16.25 4.84
N CYS A 305 -4.77 -15.28 4.10
CA CYS A 305 -4.71 -13.90 4.56
C CYS A 305 -6.13 -13.32 4.75
N GLY A 306 -6.29 -12.42 5.72
CA GLY A 306 -7.60 -11.80 5.99
C GLY A 306 -8.08 -10.86 4.89
N HIS A 307 -7.20 -10.49 3.96
CA HIS A 307 -7.44 -9.48 2.92
C HIS A 307 -6.88 -9.94 1.56
N PRO A 308 -7.46 -10.99 0.94
CA PRO A 308 -6.96 -11.60 -0.30
C PRO A 308 -7.00 -10.69 -1.53
N TYR A 309 -7.82 -9.64 -1.51
CA TYR A 309 -8.01 -8.69 -2.62
C TYR A 309 -7.77 -7.24 -2.18
N GLY A 310 -6.98 -7.04 -1.13
CA GLY A 310 -6.77 -5.71 -0.55
C GLY A 310 -7.62 -5.42 0.68
N THR A 311 -7.34 -4.28 1.32
CA THR A 311 -8.09 -3.83 2.50
C THR A 311 -9.41 -3.18 2.08
N ALA A 312 -10.41 -3.19 2.97
CA ALA A 312 -11.69 -2.54 2.72
C ALA A 312 -11.55 -1.02 2.45
N ALA A 313 -10.60 -0.36 3.12
CA ALA A 313 -10.32 1.07 2.91
C ALA A 313 -9.84 1.34 1.47
N TRP A 314 -8.96 0.50 0.94
CA TRP A 314 -8.51 0.61 -0.46
C TRP A 314 -9.60 0.22 -1.47
N GLY A 315 -10.47 -0.74 -1.13
CA GLY A 315 -11.65 -1.06 -1.95
C GLY A 315 -12.61 0.13 -2.07
N ALA A 316 -12.94 0.77 -0.94
CA ALA A 316 -13.76 1.98 -0.92
C ALA A 316 -13.09 3.16 -1.63
N TYR A 317 -11.77 3.31 -1.49
CA TYR A 317 -11.01 4.35 -2.18
C TYR A 317 -11.00 4.16 -3.70
N HIS A 318 -10.75 2.93 -4.16
CA HIS A 318 -10.84 2.56 -5.59
C HIS A 318 -12.22 2.86 -6.15
N GLN A 319 -13.29 2.51 -5.43
CA GLN A 319 -14.65 2.79 -5.85
C GLN A 319 -14.90 4.30 -6.02
N LYS A 320 -14.54 5.12 -5.03
CA LYS A 320 -14.64 6.60 -5.11
C LYS A 320 -13.86 7.17 -6.30
N PHE A 321 -12.66 6.65 -6.56
CA PHE A 321 -11.83 7.08 -7.69
C PHE A 321 -12.47 6.70 -9.04
N TYR A 322 -12.90 5.43 -9.17
CA TYR A 322 -13.53 4.88 -10.37
C TYR A 322 -14.80 5.64 -10.73
N GLU A 323 -15.68 5.90 -9.76
CA GLU A 323 -16.95 6.59 -9.99
C GLU A 323 -16.78 8.02 -10.48
N ARG A 324 -15.69 8.67 -10.04
CA ARG A 324 -15.40 10.06 -10.38
C ARG A 324 -14.68 10.20 -11.71
N TYR A 325 -13.62 9.43 -11.94
CA TYR A 325 -12.74 9.63 -13.09
C TYR A 325 -12.90 8.58 -14.20
N GLY A 326 -13.57 7.47 -13.90
CA GLY A 326 -13.75 6.36 -14.82
C GLY A 326 -12.47 5.57 -15.11
N ILE A 327 -12.60 4.63 -16.04
CA ILE A 327 -11.50 3.76 -16.46
C ILE A 327 -10.51 4.55 -17.31
N GLY A 328 -9.22 4.32 -17.08
CA GLY A 328 -8.17 4.76 -17.98
C GLY A 328 -7.86 6.26 -18.00
N THR A 329 -8.63 7.10 -17.30
CA THR A 329 -8.25 8.50 -17.07
C THR A 329 -7.05 8.55 -16.12
N MET A 330 -5.99 9.24 -16.51
CA MET A 330 -4.79 9.41 -15.71
C MET A 330 -4.87 10.73 -14.93
N VAL A 331 -5.14 10.65 -13.64
CA VAL A 331 -5.29 11.83 -12.79
C VAL A 331 -3.92 12.17 -12.18
N PRO A 332 -3.36 13.37 -12.39
CA PRO A 332 -2.10 13.77 -11.78
C PRO A 332 -2.13 13.57 -10.26
N LEU A 333 -1.05 13.02 -9.68
CA LEU A 333 -1.03 12.61 -8.27
C LEU A 333 -1.45 13.74 -7.32
N GLY A 334 -1.02 14.98 -7.59
CA GLY A 334 -1.42 16.16 -6.81
C GLY A 334 -2.93 16.42 -6.82
N GLU A 335 -3.61 16.20 -7.95
CA GLU A 335 -5.06 16.34 -8.09
C GLU A 335 -5.82 15.21 -7.38
N VAL A 336 -5.22 14.02 -7.28
CA VAL A 336 -5.83 12.88 -6.58
C VAL A 336 -5.88 13.13 -5.08
N ILE A 337 -4.75 13.53 -4.49
CA ILE A 337 -4.60 13.71 -3.04
C ILE A 337 -5.11 15.07 -2.55
N ALA A 338 -5.45 15.99 -3.45
CA ALA A 338 -6.05 17.28 -3.10
C ALA A 338 -7.43 17.09 -2.44
N ASP A 339 -7.82 18.07 -1.63
CA ASP A 339 -9.15 18.13 -0.99
C ASP A 339 -10.28 18.18 -2.03
N SER A 340 -10.02 18.80 -3.19
CA SER A 340 -10.92 18.81 -4.34
C SER A 340 -10.94 17.47 -5.09
N GLY A 341 -9.97 16.59 -4.84
CA GLY A 341 -9.78 15.29 -5.45
C GLY A 341 -10.46 14.15 -4.68
N THR A 342 -9.81 12.99 -4.67
CA THR A 342 -10.28 11.83 -3.88
C THR A 342 -9.78 11.89 -2.44
N GLY A 343 -8.71 12.66 -2.17
CA GLY A 343 -8.04 12.73 -0.88
C GLY A 343 -7.23 11.46 -0.58
N PHE A 344 -6.96 11.19 0.69
CA PHE A 344 -6.34 9.95 1.15
C PHE A 344 -7.38 8.89 1.54
N PRO A 345 -7.05 7.59 1.49
CA PRO A 345 -7.90 6.53 2.03
C PRO A 345 -8.22 6.72 3.52
N ASP A 346 -9.39 6.24 3.95
CA ASP A 346 -9.80 6.30 5.36
C ASP A 346 -8.75 5.63 6.27
N GLY A 347 -8.48 6.22 7.44
CA GLY A 347 -7.43 5.78 8.36
C GLY A 347 -6.02 6.33 8.07
N TYR A 348 -5.87 7.19 7.06
CA TYR A 348 -4.66 8.02 6.91
C TYR A 348 -4.71 9.25 7.82
N PRO A 349 -3.56 9.82 8.23
CA PRO A 349 -3.53 11.12 8.90
C PRO A 349 -4.27 12.19 8.08
N GLY A 350 -5.25 12.86 8.70
CA GLY A 350 -6.10 13.87 8.05
C GLY A 350 -7.35 13.33 7.34
N ALA A 351 -7.45 12.01 7.15
CA ALA A 351 -8.65 11.36 6.59
C ALA A 351 -9.62 10.91 7.70
N PRO A 352 -10.90 10.63 7.37
CA PRO A 352 -11.85 10.05 8.32
C PRO A 352 -11.29 8.78 8.98
N ALA A 353 -11.66 8.55 10.24
CA ALA A 353 -11.34 7.29 10.90
C ALA A 353 -12.05 6.14 10.17
N GLY A 354 -11.33 5.04 9.94
CA GLY A 354 -11.91 3.83 9.38
C GLY A 354 -13.02 3.24 10.26
N PRO A 355 -13.79 2.27 9.73
CA PRO A 355 -14.88 1.63 10.46
C PRO A 355 -14.40 1.08 11.81
N ARG A 356 -15.08 1.46 12.90
CA ARG A 356 -14.66 1.19 14.29
C ARG A 356 -14.73 -0.28 14.72
N ARG A 357 -15.52 -1.12 14.04
CA ARG A 357 -15.59 -2.57 14.30
C ARG A 357 -15.72 -3.31 12.97
N PRO A 358 -14.81 -4.26 12.68
CA PRO A 358 -15.02 -5.20 11.58
C PRO A 358 -16.28 -6.03 11.85
N GLN A 359 -17.07 -6.30 10.82
CA GLN A 359 -18.07 -7.37 10.88
C GLN A 359 -17.35 -8.71 10.90
N LEU A 360 -17.88 -9.69 11.65
CA LEU A 360 -17.35 -11.05 11.63
C LEU A 360 -17.49 -11.63 10.21
N SER A 361 -16.39 -12.12 9.67
CA SER A 361 -16.34 -12.75 8.36
C SER A 361 -16.56 -14.27 8.46
N ALA A 362 -16.86 -14.92 7.34
CA ALA A 362 -16.91 -16.39 7.28
C ALA A 362 -15.58 -17.03 7.69
N ARG A 363 -14.45 -16.36 7.41
CA ARG A 363 -13.12 -16.76 7.89
C ARG A 363 -13.02 -16.68 9.41
N ASP A 364 -13.54 -15.62 10.04
CA ASP A 364 -13.55 -15.50 11.50
C ASP A 364 -14.32 -16.66 12.16
N ASP A 365 -15.49 -16.99 11.61
CA ASP A 365 -16.30 -18.12 12.09
C ASP A 365 -15.54 -19.45 11.98
N ALA A 366 -14.87 -19.68 10.85
CA ALA A 366 -14.03 -20.87 10.64
C ALA A 366 -12.86 -20.92 11.64
N LEU A 367 -12.17 -19.81 11.87
CA LEU A 367 -11.03 -19.74 12.80
C LEU A 367 -11.45 -19.98 14.25
N VAL A 368 -12.56 -19.40 14.70
CA VAL A 368 -13.12 -19.66 16.03
C VAL A 368 -13.47 -21.13 16.17
N ARG A 369 -14.11 -21.74 15.17
CA ARG A 369 -14.45 -23.17 15.15
C ARG A 369 -13.21 -24.06 15.23
N ILE A 370 -12.17 -23.76 14.43
CA ILE A 370 -10.91 -24.50 14.41
C ILE A 370 -10.21 -24.43 15.77
N ALA A 371 -10.06 -23.23 16.33
CA ALA A 371 -9.42 -23.03 17.63
C ALA A 371 -10.19 -23.74 18.76
N GLN A 372 -11.52 -23.58 18.80
CA GLN A 372 -12.36 -24.18 19.82
C GLN A 372 -12.36 -25.72 19.75
N SER A 373 -12.42 -26.29 18.55
CA SER A 373 -12.41 -27.75 18.37
C SER A 373 -11.10 -28.36 18.84
N ALA A 374 -9.96 -27.73 18.53
CA ALA A 374 -8.66 -28.18 19.01
C ALA A 374 -8.62 -28.25 20.54
N VAL A 375 -9.15 -27.23 21.22
CA VAL A 375 -9.22 -27.19 22.69
C VAL A 375 -10.12 -28.29 23.26
N LEU A 376 -11.32 -28.47 22.71
CA LEU A 376 -12.27 -29.49 23.16
C LEU A 376 -11.71 -30.91 23.00
N ASP A 377 -10.93 -31.14 21.96
CA ASP A 377 -10.29 -32.42 21.70
C ASP A 377 -8.95 -32.60 22.43
N GLY A 378 -8.57 -31.63 23.29
CA GLY A 378 -7.32 -31.69 24.06
C GLY A 378 -6.05 -31.55 23.21
N ARG A 379 -6.15 -30.97 22.00
CA ARG A 379 -5.03 -30.77 21.07
C ARG A 379 -4.44 -29.37 21.24
N ASP A 380 -3.11 -29.30 21.30
CA ASP A 380 -2.37 -28.02 21.39
C ASP A 380 -1.86 -27.53 20.02
N GLU A 381 -2.07 -28.31 18.96
CA GLU A 381 -1.65 -28.02 17.59
C GLU A 381 -2.79 -28.30 16.59
N VAL A 382 -2.97 -27.37 15.64
CA VAL A 382 -3.79 -27.53 14.44
C VAL A 382 -2.86 -27.65 13.24
N VAL A 383 -3.00 -28.73 12.48
CA VAL A 383 -2.32 -28.92 11.20
C VAL A 383 -3.24 -28.43 10.10
N LEU A 384 -2.84 -27.37 9.43
CA LEU A 384 -3.53 -26.82 8.27
C LEU A 384 -3.36 -27.81 7.10
N THR A 385 -4.45 -28.47 6.71
CA THR A 385 -4.51 -29.33 5.52
C THR A 385 -4.98 -28.51 4.31
N ASP A 386 -4.92 -29.11 3.12
CA ASP A 386 -5.41 -28.43 1.91
C ASP A 386 -6.94 -28.21 1.97
N GLU A 387 -7.69 -29.10 2.63
CA GLU A 387 -9.13 -28.92 2.87
C GLU A 387 -9.40 -27.76 3.84
N LEU A 388 -8.61 -27.62 4.92
CA LEU A 388 -8.73 -26.47 5.82
C LEU A 388 -8.30 -25.16 5.17
N LEU A 389 -7.37 -25.20 4.20
CA LEU A 389 -7.03 -24.04 3.37
C LEU A 389 -8.23 -23.60 2.52
N GLU A 390 -8.96 -24.54 1.94
CA GLU A 390 -10.18 -24.28 1.16
C GLU A 390 -11.33 -23.75 2.04
N ASP A 391 -11.49 -24.28 3.26
CA ASP A 391 -12.48 -23.78 4.24
C ASP A 391 -12.20 -22.34 4.72
N LEU A 392 -10.94 -21.92 4.68
CA LEU A 392 -10.52 -20.56 5.02
C LEU A 392 -10.48 -19.63 3.80
N ASP A 393 -10.84 -20.13 2.61
CA ASP A 393 -10.86 -19.34 1.39
C ASP A 393 -11.99 -18.29 1.44
N VAL A 394 -11.63 -17.05 1.15
CA VAL A 394 -12.46 -15.86 1.46
C VAL A 394 -13.17 -15.31 0.22
N GLY A 395 -13.07 -15.98 -0.93
CA GLY A 395 -13.77 -15.59 -2.15
C GLY A 395 -13.64 -16.59 -3.30
N PRO A 396 -14.45 -16.43 -4.36
CA PRO A 396 -14.43 -17.33 -5.51
C PRO A 396 -13.24 -17.11 -6.46
N GLU A 397 -12.56 -15.96 -6.36
CA GLU A 397 -11.41 -15.62 -7.22
C GLU A 397 -10.08 -16.03 -6.58
N SER A 398 -9.11 -16.46 -7.38
CA SER A 398 -7.76 -16.67 -6.85
C SER A 398 -7.14 -15.35 -6.37
N PRO A 399 -6.57 -15.28 -5.15
CA PRO A 399 -5.95 -14.07 -4.65
C PRO A 399 -4.79 -13.64 -5.56
N ARG A 400 -4.68 -12.33 -5.78
CA ARG A 400 -3.57 -11.75 -6.54
C ARG A 400 -2.31 -11.76 -5.69
N VAL A 401 -1.34 -12.58 -6.07
CA VAL A 401 -0.10 -12.77 -5.33
C VAL A 401 0.77 -11.50 -5.42
N PRO A 402 1.35 -11.02 -4.30
CA PRO A 402 2.33 -9.93 -4.37
C PRO A 402 3.58 -10.39 -5.15
N PRO A 403 4.19 -9.52 -5.98
CA PRO A 403 5.26 -9.93 -6.89
C PRO A 403 6.55 -10.27 -6.15
N HIS A 404 6.78 -9.69 -4.98
CA HIS A 404 7.86 -10.04 -4.07
C HIS A 404 7.55 -9.64 -2.63
N LEU A 405 8.15 -10.34 -1.67
CA LEU A 405 8.05 -10.09 -0.23
C LEU A 405 9.34 -10.55 0.48
N GLU A 406 9.49 -10.27 1.77
CA GLU A 406 10.49 -10.97 2.61
C GLU A 406 9.78 -11.73 3.71
N ILE A 407 10.26 -12.94 4.01
CA ILE A 407 9.82 -13.73 5.14
C ILE A 407 10.96 -13.88 6.14
N GLY A 408 10.74 -13.46 7.38
CA GLY A 408 11.65 -13.69 8.50
C GLY A 408 11.24 -14.96 9.24
N VAL A 409 12.16 -15.90 9.36
CA VAL A 409 11.92 -17.22 9.92
C VAL A 409 12.94 -17.58 10.99
N ARG A 410 12.53 -18.42 11.92
CA ARG A 410 13.45 -19.09 12.84
C ARG A 410 13.49 -20.58 12.51
N VAL A 411 14.69 -21.13 12.43
CA VAL A 411 14.88 -22.55 12.08
C VAL A 411 15.14 -23.31 13.38
N HIS A 412 14.34 -24.34 13.63
CA HIS A 412 14.48 -25.21 14.79
C HIS A 412 14.98 -26.60 14.35
N ALA A 413 16.17 -26.97 14.80
CA ALA A 413 16.78 -28.28 14.59
C ALA A 413 17.81 -28.57 15.69
N ALA A 414 17.85 -29.81 16.18
CA ALA A 414 18.73 -30.19 17.29
C ALA A 414 20.22 -30.21 16.92
N SER A 415 20.53 -30.35 15.62
CA SER A 415 21.89 -30.29 15.09
C SER A 415 21.87 -29.90 13.61
N ALA A 416 23.04 -29.53 13.07
CA ALA A 416 23.20 -29.31 11.62
C ALA A 416 22.87 -30.59 10.82
N GLU A 417 23.20 -31.76 11.36
CA GLU A 417 22.92 -33.06 10.75
C GLU A 417 21.41 -33.35 10.66
N ASP A 418 20.64 -32.94 11.67
CA ASP A 418 19.18 -33.01 11.65
C ASP A 418 18.59 -32.06 10.62
N LEU A 419 19.15 -30.86 10.52
CA LEU A 419 18.75 -29.88 9.52
C LEU A 419 18.96 -30.41 8.10
N GLU A 420 20.11 -31.03 7.81
CA GLU A 420 20.42 -31.66 6.51
C GLU A 420 19.47 -32.82 6.18
N ARG A 421 19.11 -33.64 7.17
CA ARG A 421 18.14 -34.74 6.99
C ARG A 421 16.70 -34.26 6.87
N GLY A 422 16.45 -32.95 6.91
CA GLY A 422 15.11 -32.38 6.85
C GLY A 422 14.31 -32.56 8.15
N ARG A 423 14.96 -32.88 9.27
CA ARG A 423 14.35 -32.97 10.60
C ARG A 423 14.38 -31.59 11.28
N PHE A 424 13.60 -30.66 10.76
CA PHE A 424 13.51 -29.30 11.29
C PHE A 424 12.06 -28.79 11.35
N ARG A 425 11.86 -27.73 12.13
CA ARG A 425 10.68 -26.85 12.07
C ARG A 425 11.09 -25.45 11.66
N LEU A 426 10.17 -24.73 11.03
CA LEU A 426 10.36 -23.35 10.62
C LEU A 426 9.28 -22.50 11.30
N GLU A 427 9.62 -21.57 12.17
CA GLU A 427 8.66 -20.63 12.77
C GLU A 427 8.64 -19.35 11.95
N VAL A 428 7.47 -18.92 11.46
CA VAL A 428 7.33 -17.63 10.80
C VAL A 428 7.30 -16.51 11.85
N ILE A 429 8.26 -15.59 11.79
CA ILE A 429 8.42 -14.51 12.76
C ILE A 429 7.89 -13.19 12.19
N SER A 430 8.18 -12.93 10.92
CA SER A 430 7.82 -11.69 10.24
C SER A 430 7.54 -11.95 8.75
N VAL A 431 6.67 -11.12 8.17
CA VAL A 431 6.47 -11.04 6.73
C VAL A 431 6.45 -9.57 6.38
N SER A 432 7.38 -9.15 5.53
CA SER A 432 7.50 -7.78 5.04
C SER A 432 6.84 -7.66 3.68
N ARG A 433 6.22 -6.49 3.44
CA ARG A 433 5.44 -6.20 2.22
C ARG A 433 6.19 -6.34 0.90
N GLY A 434 7.52 -6.33 0.91
CA GLY A 434 8.37 -6.35 -0.27
C GLY A 434 9.81 -6.78 0.06
N ALA A 435 10.45 -7.46 -0.89
CA ALA A 435 11.91 -7.66 -0.91
C ALA A 435 12.68 -6.35 -0.65
N GLY A 436 13.72 -6.41 0.20
CA GLY A 436 14.56 -5.29 0.58
C GLY A 436 14.08 -4.49 1.81
N VAL A 437 12.86 -4.69 2.28
CA VAL A 437 12.30 -3.92 3.42
C VAL A 437 13.11 -4.12 4.71
N THR A 438 13.42 -5.35 5.09
CA THR A 438 14.18 -5.65 6.31
C THR A 438 15.68 -5.66 6.03
N SER A 439 16.10 -6.11 4.84
CA SER A 439 17.51 -6.28 4.48
C SER A 439 18.20 -5.00 3.99
N GLY A 440 17.48 -4.05 3.38
CA GLY A 440 18.06 -2.95 2.59
C GLY A 440 18.95 -2.00 3.39
N ARG A 441 18.54 -1.59 4.60
CA ARG A 441 19.37 -0.73 5.47
C ARG A 441 20.75 -1.35 5.76
N PHE A 442 20.78 -2.67 5.86
CA PHE A 442 21.97 -3.42 6.26
C PHE A 442 22.95 -3.68 5.12
N LEU A 443 22.57 -3.45 3.86
CA LEU A 443 23.45 -3.66 2.70
C LEU A 443 24.78 -2.91 2.83
N SER A 444 24.75 -1.69 3.36
CA SER A 444 25.95 -0.87 3.60
C SER A 444 26.84 -1.35 4.75
N VAL A 445 26.37 -2.29 5.57
CA VAL A 445 27.09 -2.87 6.72
C VAL A 445 27.78 -4.18 6.35
N LEU A 446 27.31 -4.88 5.31
CA LEU A 446 27.84 -6.16 4.87
C LEU A 446 29.23 -6.04 4.24
N ALA A 447 29.93 -7.17 4.12
CA ALA A 447 31.15 -7.23 3.31
C ALA A 447 30.83 -6.94 1.83
N LEU A 448 31.80 -6.44 1.08
CA LEU A 448 31.57 -5.99 -0.30
C LEU A 448 30.99 -7.09 -1.21
N ASP A 449 31.53 -8.32 -1.13
CA ASP A 449 31.07 -9.44 -1.95
C ASP A 449 29.65 -9.88 -1.57
N ASP A 450 29.36 -9.97 -0.28
CA ASP A 450 28.04 -10.29 0.27
C ASP A 450 26.99 -9.24 -0.13
N ARG A 451 27.38 -7.97 -0.03
CA ARG A 451 26.56 -6.82 -0.45
C ARG A 451 26.25 -6.92 -1.94
N ALA A 452 27.26 -7.12 -2.79
CA ALA A 452 27.09 -7.19 -4.24
C ALA A 452 26.15 -8.34 -4.65
N ALA A 453 26.26 -9.50 -3.99
CA ALA A 453 25.38 -10.64 -4.25
C ALA A 453 23.90 -10.34 -3.91
N LEU A 454 23.65 -9.69 -2.76
CA LEU A 454 22.28 -9.31 -2.37
C LEU A 454 21.72 -8.17 -3.22
N GLU A 455 22.52 -7.15 -3.52
CA GLU A 455 22.13 -6.04 -4.42
C GLU A 455 21.75 -6.58 -5.81
N ALA A 456 22.51 -7.53 -6.36
CA ALA A 456 22.17 -8.19 -7.63
C ALA A 456 20.83 -8.94 -7.57
N GLY A 457 20.51 -9.58 -6.43
CA GLY A 457 19.21 -10.24 -6.23
C GLY A 457 18.05 -9.26 -6.09
N LEU A 458 18.30 -8.06 -5.56
CA LEU A 458 17.30 -7.03 -5.26
C LEU A 458 17.14 -5.98 -6.36
N SER A 459 18.03 -5.91 -7.36
CA SER A 459 17.98 -4.90 -8.43
C SER A 459 16.94 -5.21 -9.52
N ASP A 460 16.63 -6.50 -9.74
CA ASP A 460 15.66 -6.98 -10.73
C ASP A 460 14.43 -7.59 -10.05
N LEU A 461 13.62 -6.75 -9.40
CA LEU A 461 12.39 -7.17 -8.75
C LEU A 461 11.25 -7.25 -9.77
N PRO A 462 10.42 -8.32 -9.76
CA PRO A 462 9.23 -8.36 -10.59
C PRO A 462 8.22 -7.33 -10.09
N ALA A 463 7.41 -6.78 -10.99
CA ALA A 463 6.25 -5.97 -10.65
C ALA A 463 4.95 -6.80 -10.72
N ALA A 464 3.88 -6.29 -10.14
CA ALA A 464 2.59 -7.00 -10.11
C ALA A 464 1.88 -7.03 -11.48
N ASP A 465 2.34 -6.22 -12.44
CA ASP A 465 1.78 -6.04 -13.78
C ASP A 465 2.88 -5.90 -14.85
N ALA A 466 2.63 -6.37 -16.07
CA ALA A 466 3.53 -6.17 -17.20
C ALA A 466 3.78 -4.68 -17.50
N ASN A 467 4.96 -4.34 -18.05
CA ASN A 467 5.39 -2.95 -18.32
C ASN A 467 5.17 -2.00 -17.11
N THR A 468 5.53 -2.51 -15.92
CA THR A 468 5.57 -1.76 -14.66
C THR A 468 6.97 -1.88 -14.09
N VAL A 469 7.57 -0.75 -13.73
CA VAL A 469 8.96 -0.69 -13.26
C VAL A 469 8.96 -0.48 -11.74
N PRO A 470 9.62 -1.33 -10.94
CA PRO A 470 9.88 -1.04 -9.54
C PRO A 470 10.75 0.21 -9.41
N VAL A 471 10.35 1.15 -8.55
CA VAL A 471 11.11 2.39 -8.29
C VAL A 471 11.45 2.48 -6.81
N GLN A 472 12.71 2.75 -6.46
CA GLN A 472 13.09 2.86 -5.06
C GLN A 472 12.58 4.18 -4.49
N LEU A 473 11.83 4.12 -3.41
CA LEU A 473 11.29 5.30 -2.73
C LEU A 473 12.34 5.87 -1.79
N SER A 474 12.64 7.17 -1.91
CA SER A 474 13.56 7.90 -1.03
C SER A 474 12.89 9.16 -0.48
N PHE A 475 12.88 9.25 0.85
CA PHE A 475 12.18 10.30 1.58
C PHE A 475 12.69 10.42 3.02
N PRO A 476 12.60 11.59 3.67
CA PRO A 476 12.84 11.73 5.10
C PRO A 476 11.65 11.18 5.91
N PRO A 477 11.86 10.50 7.05
CA PRO A 477 10.75 10.12 7.92
C PRO A 477 10.09 11.34 8.55
N LEU A 478 8.87 11.17 9.10
CA LEU A 478 8.18 12.23 9.84
C LEU A 478 9.00 12.73 11.03
N LEU A 479 9.57 11.79 11.79
CA LEU A 479 10.42 12.08 12.95
C LEU A 479 11.90 11.97 12.57
N PRO A 480 12.71 13.05 12.66
CA PRO A 480 14.12 13.03 12.30
C PRO A 480 14.92 11.93 13.01
N GLU A 481 14.61 11.61 14.26
CA GLU A 481 15.28 10.56 15.02
C GLU A 481 15.04 9.14 14.48
N SER A 482 14.09 8.97 13.55
CA SER A 482 13.83 7.71 12.85
C SER A 482 14.63 7.58 11.56
N ALA A 483 15.36 8.62 11.15
CA ALA A 483 16.03 8.66 9.84
C ALA A 483 17.04 7.51 9.68
N HIS A 484 17.65 7.04 10.76
CA HIS A 484 18.55 5.89 10.69
C HIS A 484 17.89 4.61 10.14
N VAL A 485 16.56 4.47 10.25
CA VAL A 485 15.83 3.33 9.66
C VAL A 485 15.70 3.47 8.15
N THR A 486 15.55 4.68 7.61
CA THR A 486 15.33 4.93 6.17
C THR A 486 16.62 4.97 5.35
N ARG A 487 17.79 4.95 5.99
CA ARG A 487 19.09 5.04 5.31
C ARG A 487 19.43 3.74 4.60
N THR A 488 19.27 3.71 3.29
CA THR A 488 19.44 2.51 2.45
C THR A 488 20.19 2.89 1.18
N PRO A 489 21.19 2.13 0.70
CA PRO A 489 21.80 2.45 -0.58
C PRO A 489 20.77 2.38 -1.72
N GLN A 490 21.04 3.08 -2.82
CA GLN A 490 20.24 2.92 -4.04
C GLN A 490 20.55 1.57 -4.68
N VAL A 491 19.55 0.68 -4.73
CA VAL A 491 19.64 -0.67 -5.30
C VAL A 491 18.89 -0.75 -6.62
N LEU A 492 17.72 -0.09 -6.72
CA LEU A 492 16.94 -0.07 -7.96
C LEU A 492 17.46 1.00 -8.93
N PRO A 493 17.35 0.75 -10.26
CA PRO A 493 17.83 1.70 -11.27
C PRO A 493 17.14 3.06 -11.26
N THR A 494 15.86 3.09 -10.87
CA THR A 494 15.03 4.31 -10.84
C THR A 494 14.66 4.68 -9.41
N LEU A 495 14.75 5.96 -9.10
CA LEU A 495 14.44 6.54 -7.80
C LEU A 495 13.15 7.36 -7.87
N LEU A 496 12.31 7.29 -6.84
CA LEU A 496 11.23 8.24 -6.58
C LEU A 496 11.59 9.08 -5.36
N SER A 497 11.96 10.34 -5.60
CA SER A 497 12.47 11.28 -4.60
C SER A 497 11.32 12.13 -4.05
N VAL A 498 11.08 12.10 -2.74
CA VAL A 498 9.95 12.80 -2.09
C VAL A 498 10.47 13.61 -0.89
N GLU A 499 10.22 14.93 -0.88
CA GLU A 499 10.74 15.87 0.15
C GLU A 499 12.28 15.88 0.31
N GLU A 500 13.02 15.71 -0.77
CA GLU A 500 14.50 15.69 -0.75
C GLU A 500 15.10 16.77 -1.63
N HIS A 501 16.24 17.32 -1.20
CA HIS A 501 17.05 18.23 -2.02
C HIS A 501 17.89 17.43 -3.01
N ARG A 502 17.35 17.21 -4.21
CA ARG A 502 18.03 16.46 -5.29
C ARG A 502 17.96 17.23 -6.60
N ALA A 503 19.06 17.20 -7.36
CA ALA A 503 19.05 17.71 -8.73
C ALA A 503 18.18 16.82 -9.63
N THR A 504 17.65 17.41 -10.71
CA THR A 504 16.90 16.67 -11.73
C THR A 504 17.83 15.71 -12.48
N ALA A 505 17.37 14.48 -12.70
CA ALA A 505 18.09 13.46 -13.45
C ALA A 505 17.10 12.49 -14.11
N ASP A 506 17.48 11.89 -15.24
CA ASP A 506 16.58 11.03 -16.01
C ASP A 506 16.06 9.81 -15.23
N HIS A 507 16.87 9.27 -14.31
CA HIS A 507 16.51 8.12 -13.47
C HIS A 507 15.78 8.51 -12.16
N VAL A 508 15.50 9.80 -11.95
CA VAL A 508 14.81 10.31 -10.75
C VAL A 508 13.44 10.82 -11.15
N LEU A 509 12.41 10.23 -10.54
CA LEU A 509 11.03 10.69 -10.59
C LEU A 509 10.70 11.48 -9.32
N THR A 510 9.74 12.38 -9.45
CA THR A 510 9.15 13.17 -8.37
C THR A 510 7.63 12.97 -8.36
N PRO A 511 6.91 13.39 -7.30
CA PRO A 511 5.45 13.34 -7.27
C PRO A 511 4.77 14.04 -8.47
N GLU A 512 5.37 15.06 -9.05
CA GLU A 512 4.83 15.79 -10.21
C GLU A 512 4.86 14.97 -11.51
N ASP A 513 5.74 13.98 -11.61
CA ASP A 513 5.85 13.09 -12.78
C ASP A 513 4.75 12.02 -12.80
N LEU A 514 3.98 11.89 -11.71
CA LEU A 514 3.12 10.74 -11.47
C LEU A 514 1.63 11.06 -11.70
N ALA A 515 0.93 10.05 -12.21
CA ALA A 515 -0.53 10.03 -12.29
C ALA A 515 -1.08 8.69 -11.79
N VAL A 516 -2.30 8.72 -11.27
CA VAL A 516 -3.06 7.55 -10.82
C VAL A 516 -4.15 7.24 -11.84
N ALA A 517 -4.39 5.96 -12.09
CA ALA A 517 -5.49 5.49 -12.92
C ALA A 517 -6.04 4.16 -12.40
N CYS A 518 -7.15 3.69 -12.97
CA CYS A 518 -7.73 2.38 -12.70
C CYS A 518 -8.23 1.71 -13.99
N ASP A 519 -8.32 0.38 -13.97
CA ASP A 519 -8.91 -0.44 -15.05
C ASP A 519 -10.32 -0.95 -14.70
N GLY A 520 -10.89 -0.48 -13.58
CA GLY A 520 -12.15 -0.97 -13.01
C GLY A 520 -12.00 -2.17 -12.06
N ARG A 521 -10.84 -2.85 -12.04
CA ARG A 521 -10.53 -3.92 -11.07
C ARG A 521 -9.43 -3.53 -10.10
N ARG A 522 -8.46 -2.72 -10.54
CA ARG A 522 -7.29 -2.31 -9.77
C ARG A 522 -6.84 -0.90 -10.08
N MET A 523 -6.18 -0.28 -9.10
CA MET A 523 -5.50 1.01 -9.25
C MET A 523 -4.04 0.80 -9.62
N TYR A 524 -3.47 1.75 -10.36
CA TYR A 524 -2.05 1.76 -10.70
C TYR A 524 -1.48 3.17 -10.74
N LEU A 525 -0.18 3.26 -10.48
CA LEU A 525 0.62 4.47 -10.58
C LEU A 525 1.41 4.45 -11.90
N ALA A 526 1.50 5.59 -12.56
CA ALA A 526 2.22 5.70 -13.82
C ALA A 526 2.99 7.01 -13.94
N ALA A 527 4.00 7.00 -14.80
CA ALA A 527 4.72 8.18 -15.25
C ALA A 527 4.34 8.43 -16.73
N PRO A 528 3.25 9.18 -17.01
CA PRO A 528 2.70 9.28 -18.36
C PRO A 528 3.72 9.78 -19.39
N ALA A 529 4.55 10.77 -19.02
CA ALA A 529 5.59 11.32 -19.88
C ALA A 529 6.71 10.32 -20.21
N ARG A 530 6.87 9.25 -19.41
CA ARG A 530 7.85 8.18 -19.63
C ARG A 530 7.23 6.94 -20.29
N GLY A 531 5.91 6.87 -20.44
CA GLY A 531 5.22 5.76 -21.10
C GLY A 531 5.18 4.44 -20.33
N HIS A 532 5.54 4.44 -19.03
CA HIS A 532 5.55 3.22 -18.21
C HIS A 532 4.85 3.42 -16.86
N ARG A 533 4.41 2.31 -16.27
CA ARG A 533 3.88 2.27 -14.91
C ARG A 533 5.00 2.17 -13.90
N VAL A 534 4.73 2.54 -12.66
CA VAL A 534 5.71 2.47 -11.58
C VAL A 534 5.14 1.77 -10.34
N GLU A 535 6.01 1.05 -9.65
CA GLU A 535 5.70 0.39 -8.39
C GLU A 535 6.70 0.83 -7.32
N PRO A 536 6.33 1.78 -6.45
CA PRO A 536 7.24 2.27 -5.41
C PRO A 536 7.59 1.19 -4.37
N VAL A 537 8.88 1.02 -4.11
CA VAL A 537 9.43 0.05 -3.15
C VAL A 537 10.26 0.79 -2.11
N GLY A 538 9.87 0.68 -0.84
CA GLY A 538 10.70 1.12 0.29
C GLY A 538 11.68 0.01 0.68
N MET A 539 12.99 0.30 0.61
CA MET A 539 14.06 -0.64 0.97
C MET A 539 14.39 -0.63 2.48
N HIS A 540 13.40 -0.30 3.33
CA HIS A 540 13.56 -0.19 4.77
C HIS A 540 12.28 -0.51 5.54
N ALA A 541 12.43 -0.91 6.80
CA ALA A 541 11.35 -1.29 7.70
C ALA A 541 10.82 -0.11 8.53
N LEU A 542 10.59 1.04 7.89
CA LEU A 542 9.97 2.18 8.58
C LEU A 542 8.48 1.89 8.74
N ASN A 543 7.93 2.09 9.94
CA ASN A 543 6.51 1.91 10.18
C ASN A 543 5.70 2.92 9.33
N LEU A 544 4.79 2.38 8.52
CA LEU A 544 3.99 3.09 7.54
C LEU A 544 2.89 3.96 8.16
N GLN A 545 2.36 3.55 9.31
CA GLN A 545 1.23 4.21 9.95
C GLN A 545 1.69 5.41 10.77
N ASP A 546 2.76 5.22 11.55
CA ASP A 546 3.16 6.18 12.58
C ASP A 546 4.31 7.08 12.13
N HIS A 547 5.28 6.55 11.37
CA HIS A 547 6.54 7.26 11.11
C HIS A 547 6.73 7.74 9.66
N THR A 548 5.84 7.32 8.76
CA THR A 548 5.95 7.58 7.32
C THR A 548 5.00 8.71 6.89
N PRO A 549 5.46 9.68 6.07
CA PRO A 549 4.57 10.71 5.54
C PRO A 549 3.38 10.09 4.77
N PRO A 550 2.13 10.59 4.93
CA PRO A 550 0.94 10.04 4.27
C PRO A 550 1.06 9.87 2.75
N LEU A 551 1.66 10.84 2.03
CA LEU A 551 1.91 10.69 0.59
C LEU A 551 2.83 9.50 0.28
N VAL A 552 3.87 9.31 1.07
CA VAL A 552 4.81 8.20 0.90
C VAL A 552 4.12 6.87 1.21
N ARG A 553 3.30 6.81 2.27
CA ARG A 553 2.47 5.63 2.57
C ARG A 553 1.53 5.31 1.41
N PHE A 554 0.86 6.33 0.85
CA PHE A 554 -0.03 6.20 -0.31
C PHE A 554 0.70 5.63 -1.53
N LEU A 555 1.85 6.21 -1.89
CA LEU A 555 2.71 5.73 -2.99
C LEU A 555 3.14 4.28 -2.79
N THR A 556 3.50 3.92 -1.55
CA THR A 556 3.95 2.55 -1.25
C THR A 556 2.80 1.54 -1.38
N GLU A 557 1.59 1.88 -0.90
CA GLU A 557 0.42 1.00 -0.86
C GLU A 557 -0.34 0.87 -2.20
N LEU A 558 -0.47 1.95 -2.99
CA LEU A 558 -1.39 2.01 -4.12
C LEU A 558 -1.22 0.89 -5.15
N SER A 559 -0.01 0.69 -5.69
CA SER A 559 0.21 -0.28 -6.78
C SER A 559 -0.01 -1.74 -6.34
N ARG A 560 -0.03 -2.01 -5.04
CA ARG A 560 -0.28 -3.33 -4.44
C ARG A 560 -1.62 -3.41 -3.71
N ALA A 561 -2.46 -2.38 -3.80
CA ALA A 561 -3.68 -2.25 -3.00
C ALA A 561 -4.66 -3.40 -3.25
N GLN A 562 -4.72 -3.94 -4.48
CA GLN A 562 -5.56 -5.10 -4.83
C GLN A 562 -4.80 -6.44 -4.85
N CYS A 563 -3.58 -6.49 -4.30
CA CYS A 563 -2.90 -7.76 -4.03
C CYS A 563 -3.36 -8.32 -2.67
N ALA A 564 -3.15 -9.63 -2.49
CA ALA A 564 -3.26 -10.27 -1.19
C ALA A 564 -2.32 -9.59 -0.18
N GLN A 565 -2.87 -9.15 0.95
CA GLN A 565 -2.08 -8.53 2.01
C GLN A 565 -1.47 -9.64 2.88
N VAL A 566 -0.29 -10.09 2.47
CA VAL A 566 0.41 -11.20 3.15
C VAL A 566 1.13 -10.67 4.38
N THR A 567 0.70 -11.10 5.55
CA THR A 567 1.29 -10.80 6.86
C THR A 567 1.65 -12.10 7.59
N VAL A 568 2.14 -12.01 8.82
CA VAL A 568 2.08 -13.15 9.76
C VAL A 568 0.62 -13.61 9.93
N PHE A 569 0.42 -14.86 10.34
CA PHE A 569 -0.92 -15.42 10.45
C PHE A 569 -1.78 -14.65 11.45
N ASP A 570 -2.94 -14.19 10.99
CA ASP A 570 -3.91 -13.48 11.80
C ASP A 570 -5.08 -14.40 12.19
N TRP A 571 -5.26 -14.59 13.50
CA TRP A 571 -6.37 -15.35 14.07
C TRP A 571 -7.71 -14.61 14.00
N GLY A 572 -7.76 -13.38 13.50
CA GLY A 572 -8.99 -12.61 13.32
C GLY A 572 -9.74 -12.45 14.64
N ALA A 573 -11.05 -12.68 14.63
CA ALA A 573 -11.88 -12.60 15.84
C ALA A 573 -11.45 -13.60 16.94
N ALA A 574 -10.87 -14.76 16.57
CA ALA A 574 -10.35 -15.73 17.53
C ALA A 574 -9.16 -15.19 18.33
N ALA A 575 -8.51 -14.10 17.90
CA ALA A 575 -7.44 -13.46 18.64
C ALA A 575 -7.87 -12.98 20.04
N ALA A 576 -9.17 -12.86 20.35
CA ALA A 576 -9.64 -12.55 21.70
C ALA A 576 -9.66 -13.77 22.66
N MET A 577 -9.50 -15.00 22.16
CA MET A 577 -9.61 -16.21 22.96
C MET A 577 -8.50 -16.34 24.02
N PRO A 578 -8.81 -16.91 25.21
CA PRO A 578 -7.83 -17.09 26.30
C PRO A 578 -6.64 -17.98 25.92
N TYR A 579 -6.86 -18.91 24.99
CA TYR A 579 -5.85 -19.80 24.47
C TYR A 579 -6.06 -19.96 22.96
N LEU A 580 -4.97 -20.03 22.21
CA LEU A 580 -4.96 -20.45 20.83
C LEU A 580 -3.94 -21.58 20.62
N PRO A 581 -4.31 -22.64 19.88
CA PRO A 581 -3.39 -23.71 19.55
C PRO A 581 -2.31 -23.22 18.60
N ARG A 582 -1.18 -23.92 18.56
CA ARG A 582 -0.19 -23.74 17.51
C ARG A 582 -0.83 -24.04 16.15
N LEU A 583 -0.61 -23.17 15.16
CA LEU A 583 -1.01 -23.44 13.78
C LEU A 583 0.19 -23.83 12.94
N ARG A 584 0.13 -24.99 12.31
CA ARG A 584 1.21 -25.55 11.51
C ARG A 584 0.75 -25.91 10.10
N TYR A 585 1.49 -25.48 9.10
CA TYR A 585 1.39 -25.97 7.73
C TYR A 585 2.66 -26.73 7.39
N ARG A 586 2.56 -28.05 7.15
CA ARG A 586 3.72 -28.93 6.94
C ARG A 586 4.77 -28.78 8.07
N ARG A 587 6.00 -28.33 7.80
CA ARG A 587 7.03 -28.09 8.83
C ARG A 587 7.01 -26.66 9.36
N ALA A 588 6.29 -25.76 8.70
CA ALA A 588 6.17 -24.35 9.08
C ALA A 588 5.12 -24.13 10.17
N VAL A 589 5.53 -23.61 11.31
CA VAL A 589 4.67 -23.02 12.34
C VAL A 589 4.30 -21.61 11.88
N LEU A 590 3.06 -21.42 11.46
CA LEU A 590 2.54 -20.14 10.99
C LEU A 590 2.16 -19.23 12.15
N ALA A 591 1.70 -19.82 13.25
CA ALA A 591 1.46 -19.13 14.53
C ALA A 591 1.82 -20.06 15.69
N PRO A 592 2.62 -19.60 16.67
CA PRO A 592 2.88 -20.37 17.89
C PRO A 592 1.63 -20.47 18.77
N ALA A 593 1.58 -21.46 19.66
CA ALA A 593 0.56 -21.52 20.70
C ALA A 593 0.63 -20.27 21.59
N ARG A 594 -0.54 -19.75 21.99
CA ARG A 594 -0.67 -18.48 22.71
C ARG A 594 -1.61 -18.59 23.90
N TRP A 595 -1.21 -18.06 25.04
CA TRP A 595 -2.01 -17.92 26.25
C TRP A 595 -2.21 -16.45 26.59
N ARG A 596 -3.43 -16.09 27.02
CA ARG A 596 -3.76 -14.79 27.58
C ARG A 596 -3.97 -14.96 29.09
N LEU A 597 -3.06 -14.40 29.87
CA LEU A 597 -3.12 -14.37 31.32
C LEU A 597 -3.63 -12.99 31.77
N VAL A 598 -4.70 -12.94 32.55
CA VAL A 598 -5.19 -11.68 33.13
C VAL A 598 -4.79 -11.57 34.59
N ALA A 599 -4.57 -10.36 35.07
CA ALA A 599 -4.17 -10.14 36.47
C ALA A 599 -5.19 -10.70 37.47
N ALA A 600 -6.48 -10.76 37.10
CA ALA A 600 -7.54 -11.36 37.90
C ALA A 600 -7.44 -12.88 38.07
N ASP A 601 -6.64 -13.58 37.25
CA ASP A 601 -6.38 -15.01 37.40
C ASP A 601 -5.41 -15.31 38.57
N LEU A 602 -4.73 -14.29 39.10
CA LEU A 602 -3.67 -14.41 40.11
C LEU A 602 -3.94 -13.52 41.34
N PRO A 603 -3.36 -13.84 42.52
CA PRO A 603 -3.48 -13.02 43.72
C PRO A 603 -2.93 -11.60 43.52
N ARG A 604 -3.54 -10.62 44.21
CA ARG A 604 -3.13 -9.21 44.16
C ARG A 604 -1.77 -8.96 44.84
N LEU A 605 -1.19 -7.78 44.58
CA LEU A 605 0.15 -7.37 45.04
C LEU A 605 0.36 -7.36 46.55
N ASP A 606 -0.70 -7.16 47.32
CA ASP A 606 -0.70 -7.15 48.79
C ASP A 606 -0.51 -8.55 49.41
N ARG A 607 -0.64 -9.61 48.61
CA ARG A 607 -0.38 -10.99 49.02
C ARG A 607 1.12 -11.35 48.92
N PRO A 608 1.60 -12.24 49.81
CA PRO A 608 2.97 -12.75 49.76
C PRO A 608 3.37 -13.26 48.36
N ALA A 609 4.65 -13.13 48.00
CA ALA A 609 5.14 -13.61 46.70
C ALA A 609 4.97 -15.12 46.50
N SER A 610 5.01 -15.90 47.58
CA SER A 610 4.75 -17.34 47.58
C SER A 610 3.33 -17.69 47.13
N ASP A 611 2.32 -16.92 47.56
CA ASP A 611 0.92 -17.13 47.16
C ASP A 611 0.76 -16.92 45.66
N TRP A 612 1.44 -15.88 45.14
CA TRP A 612 1.43 -15.57 43.71
C TRP A 612 2.13 -16.64 42.88
N ASP A 613 3.30 -17.11 43.32
CA ASP A 613 4.06 -18.18 42.66
C ASP A 613 3.26 -19.49 42.61
N ALA A 614 2.61 -19.88 43.72
CA ALA A 614 1.77 -21.08 43.77
C ALA A 614 0.55 -20.97 42.84
N ALA A 615 -0.10 -19.80 42.80
CA ALA A 615 -1.24 -19.57 41.90
C ALA A 615 -0.84 -19.55 40.42
N LEU A 616 0.36 -19.03 40.10
CA LEU A 616 0.89 -19.08 38.74
C LEU A 616 1.13 -20.53 38.30
N GLU A 617 1.69 -21.36 39.18
CA GLU A 617 1.96 -22.77 38.88
C GLU A 617 0.66 -23.59 38.70
N ASP A 618 -0.35 -23.35 39.54
CA ASP A 618 -1.69 -23.90 39.36
C ASP A 618 -2.32 -23.46 38.02
N TRP A 619 -2.23 -22.16 37.70
CA TRP A 619 -2.70 -21.64 36.42
C TRP A 619 -1.98 -22.30 35.25
N ARG A 620 -0.65 -22.42 35.31
CA ARG A 620 0.19 -23.05 34.28
C ARG A 620 -0.23 -24.49 34.02
N THR A 621 -0.43 -25.24 35.10
CA THR A 621 -0.88 -26.64 35.05
C THR A 621 -2.28 -26.76 34.44
N ARG A 622 -3.25 -25.97 34.92
CA ARG A 622 -4.64 -25.99 34.42
C ARG A 622 -4.77 -25.54 32.98
N ARG A 623 -3.92 -24.61 32.53
CA ARG A 623 -3.94 -24.06 31.17
C ARG A 623 -2.94 -24.74 30.22
N ARG A 624 -2.22 -25.76 30.69
CA ARG A 624 -1.15 -26.47 29.95
C ARG A 624 -0.11 -25.51 29.34
N ALA A 625 0.19 -24.42 30.04
CA ALA A 625 1.21 -23.47 29.56
C ALA A 625 2.62 -24.04 29.80
N PRO A 626 3.56 -23.89 28.86
CA PRO A 626 4.92 -24.38 29.04
C PRO A 626 5.68 -23.58 30.11
N GLN A 627 6.75 -24.16 30.64
CA GLN A 627 7.66 -23.48 31.57
C GLN A 627 8.33 -22.27 30.92
N CYS A 628 8.83 -22.43 29.69
CA CYS A 628 9.49 -21.38 28.93
C CYS A 628 8.48 -20.72 27.98
N VAL A 629 8.32 -19.41 28.10
CA VAL A 629 7.40 -18.60 27.29
C VAL A 629 8.07 -17.33 26.80
N PHE A 630 7.56 -16.78 25.71
CA PHE A 630 7.81 -15.40 25.35
C PHE A 630 6.65 -14.52 25.84
N LEU A 631 6.94 -13.54 26.68
CA LEU A 631 6.03 -12.42 26.94
C LEU A 631 6.07 -11.47 25.74
N VAL A 632 4.92 -11.24 25.11
CA VAL A 632 4.79 -10.46 23.87
C VAL A 632 4.09 -9.13 24.15
N GLU A 633 4.74 -8.03 23.74
CA GLU A 633 4.21 -6.67 23.71
C GLU A 633 4.49 -6.08 22.33
N ASP A 634 3.47 -5.98 21.47
CA ASP A 634 3.59 -5.58 20.06
C ASP A 634 4.66 -6.40 19.30
N ASP A 635 5.70 -5.76 18.77
CA ASP A 635 6.84 -6.40 18.09
C ASP A 635 7.88 -7.01 19.05
N ARG A 636 7.73 -6.77 20.35
CA ARG A 636 8.72 -7.12 21.36
C ARG A 636 8.39 -8.46 21.99
N ARG A 637 9.40 -9.35 22.02
CA ARG A 637 9.34 -10.62 22.73
C ARG A 637 10.39 -10.64 23.83
N LEU A 638 9.98 -11.03 25.03
CA LEU A 638 10.86 -11.23 26.19
C LEU A 638 10.78 -12.69 26.62
N PHE A 639 11.89 -13.42 26.52
CA PHE A 639 11.96 -14.79 27.01
C PHE A 639 11.84 -14.83 28.53
N LEU A 640 11.02 -15.74 29.04
CA LEU A 640 10.83 -16.00 30.46
C LEU A 640 10.84 -17.51 30.70
N ASP A 641 11.81 -17.98 31.47
CA ASP A 641 11.74 -19.26 32.17
C ASP A 641 11.02 -19.06 33.51
N LEU A 642 9.81 -19.59 33.63
CA LEU A 642 8.94 -19.38 34.79
C LEU A 642 9.42 -20.09 36.07
N ASP A 643 10.42 -20.99 36.00
CA ASP A 643 11.06 -21.55 37.20
C ASP A 643 12.01 -20.53 37.87
N GLN A 644 12.48 -19.53 37.11
CA GLN A 644 13.34 -18.48 37.64
C GLN A 644 12.53 -17.39 38.35
N ALA A 645 12.80 -17.19 39.63
CA ALA A 645 12.12 -16.17 40.45
C ALA A 645 12.25 -14.74 39.86
N GLY A 646 13.39 -14.42 39.24
CA GLY A 646 13.62 -13.15 38.57
C GLY A 646 12.68 -12.93 37.36
N HIS A 647 12.41 -13.97 36.58
CA HIS A 647 11.51 -13.91 35.43
C HIS A 647 10.05 -13.81 35.87
N ARG A 648 9.66 -14.56 36.91
CA ARG A 648 8.34 -14.41 37.53
C ARG A 648 8.10 -12.98 38.03
N ALA A 649 9.11 -12.34 38.61
CA ALA A 649 9.02 -10.94 39.03
C ALA A 649 8.82 -9.98 37.84
N LEU A 650 9.44 -10.24 36.68
CA LEU A 650 9.23 -9.47 35.45
C LEU A 650 7.79 -9.62 34.92
N LEU A 651 7.25 -10.84 34.93
CA LEU A 651 5.86 -11.12 34.54
C LEU A 651 4.87 -10.44 35.49
N ARG A 652 5.08 -10.56 36.81
CA ARG A 652 4.24 -9.89 37.82
C ARG A 652 4.22 -8.37 37.62
N GLN A 653 5.40 -7.74 37.44
CA GLN A 653 5.50 -6.31 37.18
C GLN A 653 4.78 -5.90 35.88
N HIS A 654 4.85 -6.72 34.84
CA HIS A 654 4.13 -6.45 33.59
C HIS A 654 2.61 -6.49 33.82
N LEU A 655 2.11 -7.53 34.49
CA LEU A 655 0.68 -7.66 34.81
C LEU A 655 0.16 -6.53 35.70
N ASP A 656 0.95 -6.05 36.65
CA ASP A 656 0.57 -4.92 37.50
C ASP A 656 0.34 -3.62 36.70
N ARG A 657 1.07 -3.46 35.59
CA ARG A 657 0.97 -2.29 34.71
C ARG A 657 -0.10 -2.45 33.64
N ALA A 658 -0.14 -3.61 32.97
CA ALA A 658 -0.94 -3.85 31.77
C ALA A 658 -2.24 -4.63 32.02
N ASN A 659 -2.42 -5.20 33.22
CA ASN A 659 -3.51 -6.11 33.61
C ASN A 659 -3.66 -7.40 32.77
N THR A 660 -2.94 -7.54 31.67
CA THR A 660 -2.96 -8.71 30.78
C THR A 660 -1.55 -8.98 30.28
N ALA A 661 -1.14 -10.24 30.26
CA ALA A 661 0.06 -10.73 29.60
C ALA A 661 -0.33 -11.66 28.43
N ILE A 662 0.27 -11.43 27.27
CA ILE A 662 0.20 -12.35 26.12
C ILE A 662 1.47 -13.19 26.12
N LEU A 663 1.32 -14.50 26.28
CA LEU A 663 2.42 -15.45 26.36
C LEU A 663 2.38 -16.35 25.12
N HIS A 664 3.50 -16.45 24.41
CA HIS A 664 3.69 -17.41 23.33
C HIS A 664 4.58 -18.55 23.83
N GLU A 665 4.42 -19.76 23.28
CA GLU A 665 5.38 -20.83 23.54
C GLU A 665 6.80 -20.41 23.14
N ALA A 666 7.79 -20.77 23.96
CA ALA A 666 9.19 -20.63 23.61
C ALA A 666 9.77 -22.00 23.24
N PRO A 667 10.67 -22.07 22.25
CA PRO A 667 11.32 -23.33 21.90
C PRO A 667 12.25 -23.78 23.04
N ALA A 668 12.44 -25.09 23.15
CA ALA A 668 13.44 -25.67 24.05
C ALA A 668 14.86 -25.26 23.61
N PRO A 669 15.85 -25.19 24.52
CA PRO A 669 17.22 -24.78 24.18
C PRO A 669 17.84 -25.58 23.03
N GLU A 670 17.55 -26.88 22.95
CA GLU A 670 18.06 -27.78 21.92
C GLU A 670 17.55 -27.42 20.52
N ALA A 671 16.44 -26.69 20.40
CA ALA A 671 15.90 -26.27 19.10
C ALA A 671 16.87 -25.37 18.32
N TYR A 672 17.82 -24.73 19.00
CA TYR A 672 18.84 -23.89 18.39
C TYR A 672 20.16 -24.64 18.14
N GLY A 673 20.20 -25.96 18.34
CA GLY A 673 21.43 -26.75 18.29
C GLY A 673 22.14 -26.74 16.94
N TRP A 674 21.43 -26.55 15.83
CA TRP A 674 22.06 -26.37 14.51
C TRP A 674 22.89 -25.07 14.39
N CYS A 675 22.64 -24.11 15.27
CA CYS A 675 23.25 -22.78 15.29
C CYS A 675 24.02 -22.55 16.62
N ASP A 676 24.65 -23.59 17.15
CA ASP A 676 25.41 -23.58 18.42
C ASP A 676 24.62 -23.02 19.61
N GLY A 677 23.31 -23.26 19.66
CA GLY A 677 22.43 -22.78 20.72
C GLY A 677 22.06 -21.29 20.62
N ARG A 678 22.47 -20.59 19.56
CA ARG A 678 22.23 -19.15 19.41
C ARG A 678 20.84 -18.86 18.85
N ALA A 679 20.14 -17.93 19.50
CA ALA A 679 18.91 -17.36 18.97
C ALA A 679 19.22 -16.64 17.65
N HIS A 680 18.41 -16.88 16.63
CA HIS A 680 18.60 -16.34 15.29
C HIS A 680 17.26 -16.08 14.59
N GLU A 681 17.31 -15.24 13.56
CA GLU A 681 16.25 -15.02 12.59
C GLU A 681 16.90 -14.97 11.21
N VAL A 682 16.34 -15.68 10.24
CA VAL A 682 16.78 -15.72 8.85
C VAL A 682 15.75 -14.97 8.03
N VAL A 683 16.17 -13.92 7.34
CA VAL A 683 15.30 -13.15 6.43
C VAL A 683 15.55 -13.61 5.00
N LEU A 684 14.50 -14.07 4.34
CA LEU A 684 14.54 -14.60 2.97
C LEU A 684 13.71 -13.70 2.04
N PRO A 685 14.33 -12.96 1.12
CA PRO A 685 13.63 -12.30 0.02
C PRO A 685 13.07 -13.34 -0.95
N LEU A 686 11.79 -13.22 -1.29
CA LEU A 686 11.08 -14.12 -2.20
C LEU A 686 10.49 -13.34 -3.38
N LYS A 687 10.55 -13.94 -4.57
CA LYS A 687 9.96 -13.41 -5.81
C LYS A 687 8.89 -14.39 -6.29
N ALA A 688 7.76 -13.85 -6.77
CA ALA A 688 6.75 -14.66 -7.42
C ALA A 688 7.26 -15.14 -8.79
N THR A 689 7.09 -16.43 -9.06
CA THR A 689 7.44 -17.04 -10.36
C THR A 689 6.24 -17.13 -11.31
N ARG A 690 5.03 -16.86 -10.82
CA ARG A 690 3.81 -16.86 -11.62
C ARG A 690 3.67 -15.54 -12.37
N THR A 691 3.34 -15.63 -13.66
CA THR A 691 2.95 -14.46 -14.46
C THR A 691 1.66 -13.86 -13.90
N PRO A 692 1.50 -12.52 -13.92
CA PRO A 692 0.24 -11.88 -13.55
C PRO A 692 -0.93 -12.47 -14.37
N GLY A 693 -1.92 -13.06 -13.69
CA GLY A 693 -3.09 -13.68 -14.33
C GLY A 693 -4.24 -12.71 -14.63
N TRP A 694 -3.99 -11.41 -14.52
CA TRP A 694 -5.00 -10.36 -14.67
C TRP A 694 -4.87 -9.68 -16.05
N PRO A 695 -5.95 -9.10 -16.60
CA PRO A 695 -5.90 -8.42 -17.90
C PRO A 695 -4.80 -7.35 -17.95
N PRO A 696 -4.14 -7.16 -19.10
CA PRO A 696 -3.07 -6.17 -19.23
C PRO A 696 -3.57 -4.77 -18.93
N LEU A 697 -2.73 -3.96 -18.28
CA LEU A 697 -3.07 -2.56 -18.01
C LEU A 697 -2.82 -1.70 -19.25
N PRO A 698 -3.71 -0.73 -19.54
CA PRO A 698 -3.55 0.19 -20.66
C PRO A 698 -2.23 0.97 -20.62
N THR A 699 -1.65 1.26 -21.78
CA THR A 699 -0.37 1.99 -21.88
C THR A 699 -0.52 3.42 -21.34
N PRO A 700 0.40 3.87 -20.46
CA PRO A 700 0.45 5.25 -19.99
C PRO A 700 0.80 6.22 -21.12
N THR A 701 0.07 7.34 -21.21
CA THR A 701 0.38 8.44 -22.13
C THR A 701 -0.17 9.76 -21.56
N VAL A 702 0.49 10.87 -21.89
CA VAL A 702 0.02 12.22 -21.53
C VAL A 702 -1.33 12.56 -22.18
N ALA A 703 -1.69 11.91 -23.29
CA ALA A 703 -2.97 12.11 -23.97
C ALA A 703 -4.18 11.70 -23.11
N ARG A 704 -3.96 10.87 -22.08
CA ARG A 704 -4.99 10.37 -21.17
C ARG A 704 -5.03 11.11 -19.84
N ASN A 705 -4.20 12.15 -19.67
CA ASN A 705 -4.20 12.95 -18.46
C ASN A 705 -5.55 13.66 -18.28
N LEU A 706 -5.99 13.75 -17.03
CA LEU A 706 -7.19 14.49 -16.66
C LEU A 706 -7.08 15.93 -17.19
N SER A 707 -8.08 16.35 -17.96
CA SER A 707 -8.20 17.72 -18.44
C SER A 707 -9.49 18.37 -17.93
N SER A 708 -9.52 19.71 -17.89
CA SER A 708 -10.73 20.46 -17.53
C SER A 708 -11.91 20.17 -18.45
N ALA A 709 -11.64 19.77 -19.71
CA ALA A 709 -12.67 19.39 -20.68
C ALA A 709 -13.45 18.13 -20.27
N GLN A 710 -12.95 17.34 -19.32
CA GLN A 710 -13.66 16.18 -18.78
C GLN A 710 -14.67 16.54 -17.69
N ILE A 711 -14.55 17.71 -17.06
CA ILE A 711 -15.36 18.08 -15.90
C ILE A 711 -16.57 18.89 -16.36
N GLN A 712 -17.77 18.32 -16.22
CA GLN A 712 -19.02 18.95 -16.64
C GLN A 712 -19.85 19.36 -15.41
N THR A 713 -19.60 20.56 -14.91
CA THR A 713 -20.27 21.11 -13.73
C THR A 713 -21.69 21.58 -14.05
N PRO A 714 -22.68 21.34 -13.17
CA PRO A 714 -24.04 21.85 -13.33
C PRO A 714 -24.07 23.37 -13.60
N ALA A 715 -24.96 23.80 -14.49
CA ALA A 715 -25.12 25.19 -14.96
C ALA A 715 -23.90 25.85 -15.65
N ALA A 716 -22.77 25.15 -15.77
CA ALA A 716 -21.57 25.65 -16.45
C ALA A 716 -21.19 24.81 -17.68
N SER A 717 -21.97 23.78 -18.00
CA SER A 717 -21.69 22.82 -19.07
C SER A 717 -22.92 22.56 -19.92
N SER A 718 -22.71 22.13 -21.15
CA SER A 718 -23.76 21.80 -22.13
C SER A 718 -24.36 20.39 -21.92
N VAL A 719 -24.21 19.80 -20.73
CA VAL A 719 -24.84 18.53 -20.35
C VAL A 719 -25.37 18.66 -18.93
N LEU A 720 -26.64 18.29 -18.75
CA LEU A 720 -27.24 18.08 -17.45
C LEU A 720 -27.20 16.57 -17.14
N LEU A 721 -26.66 16.21 -15.99
CA LEU A 721 -26.75 14.86 -15.44
C LEU A 721 -27.78 14.84 -14.31
N ALA A 722 -28.83 14.03 -14.48
CA ALA A 722 -29.84 13.73 -13.46
C ALA A 722 -29.61 12.31 -12.92
N ALA A 723 -29.33 12.19 -11.63
CA ALA A 723 -29.30 10.92 -10.92
C ALA A 723 -30.66 10.68 -10.24
N VAL A 724 -31.42 9.73 -10.78
CA VAL A 724 -32.81 9.40 -10.39
C VAL A 724 -32.79 8.11 -9.56
N TYR A 725 -33.01 8.24 -8.25
CA TYR A 725 -32.97 7.12 -7.31
C TYR A 725 -34.35 6.48 -7.15
N GLY A 726 -34.38 5.15 -7.02
CA GLY A 726 -35.60 4.39 -6.83
C GLY A 726 -35.34 2.88 -6.81
N ASP A 727 -36.41 2.08 -6.72
CA ASP A 727 -36.30 0.62 -6.72
C ASP A 727 -35.84 0.10 -8.10
N LEU A 728 -34.80 -0.76 -8.11
CA LEU A 728 -34.26 -1.37 -9.33
C LEU A 728 -35.36 -2.04 -10.19
N ARG A 729 -36.37 -2.66 -9.56
CA ARG A 729 -37.48 -3.37 -10.22
C ARG A 729 -38.46 -2.44 -10.94
N ARG A 730 -38.30 -1.12 -10.80
CA ARG A 730 -39.12 -0.10 -11.46
C ARG A 730 -38.36 0.66 -12.55
N GLN A 731 -37.05 0.44 -12.70
CA GLN A 731 -36.24 1.15 -13.69
C GLN A 731 -36.70 0.87 -15.13
N ASP A 732 -37.06 -0.38 -15.47
CA ASP A 732 -37.62 -0.70 -16.80
C ASP A 732 -38.91 0.08 -17.08
N THR A 733 -39.80 0.21 -16.08
CA THR A 733 -41.03 0.99 -16.18
C THR A 733 -40.74 2.48 -16.35
N LEU A 734 -39.81 3.02 -15.55
CA LEU A 734 -39.36 4.41 -15.67
C LEU A 734 -38.84 4.71 -17.08
N LEU A 735 -37.95 3.84 -17.58
CA LEU A 735 -37.37 3.97 -18.90
C LEU A 735 -38.43 3.86 -19.99
N ALA A 736 -39.28 2.82 -19.97
CA ALA A 736 -40.24 2.55 -21.04
C ALA A 736 -41.41 3.54 -21.11
N GLN A 737 -41.89 4.03 -19.95
CA GLN A 737 -43.15 4.76 -19.84
C GLN A 737 -42.99 6.23 -19.46
N HIS A 738 -41.98 6.59 -18.66
CA HIS A 738 -41.88 7.93 -18.07
C HIS A 738 -40.75 8.79 -18.65
N VAL A 739 -39.64 8.19 -19.07
CA VAL A 739 -38.57 8.93 -19.76
C VAL A 739 -39.02 9.48 -21.12
N PRO A 740 -39.81 8.77 -21.95
CA PRO A 740 -40.34 9.34 -23.20
C PRO A 740 -41.15 10.62 -22.98
N ASP A 741 -42.02 10.64 -21.98
CA ASP A 741 -42.80 11.82 -21.59
C ASP A 741 -41.89 12.98 -21.16
N LEU A 742 -40.86 12.72 -20.34
CA LEU A 742 -39.86 13.75 -20.01
C LEU A 742 -39.19 14.31 -21.27
N LEU A 743 -38.78 13.44 -22.20
CA LEU A 743 -38.11 13.87 -23.42
C LEU A 743 -39.03 14.72 -24.31
N GLU A 744 -40.31 14.37 -24.42
CA GLU A 744 -41.31 15.19 -25.12
C GLU A 744 -41.46 16.57 -24.48
N ARG A 745 -41.57 16.65 -23.15
CA ARG A 745 -41.62 17.94 -22.40
C ARG A 745 -40.38 18.81 -22.60
N LEU A 746 -39.24 18.19 -22.88
CA LEU A 746 -37.97 18.85 -23.13
C LEU A 746 -37.72 19.21 -24.60
N GLY A 747 -38.61 18.82 -25.52
CA GLY A 747 -38.40 19.04 -26.96
C GLY A 747 -37.42 18.06 -27.60
N THR A 748 -37.34 16.83 -27.08
CA THR A 748 -36.51 15.71 -27.57
C THR A 748 -35.01 16.03 -27.69
N PRO A 749 -34.35 16.55 -26.63
CA PRO A 749 -32.92 16.82 -26.66
C PRO A 749 -32.11 15.51 -26.84
N PRO A 750 -30.87 15.57 -27.36
CA PRO A 750 -29.97 14.43 -27.33
C PRO A 750 -29.77 13.93 -25.90
N TRP A 751 -29.93 12.63 -25.69
CA TRP A 751 -29.90 12.06 -24.34
C TRP A 751 -29.38 10.63 -24.36
N TRP A 752 -28.85 10.19 -23.23
CA TRP A 752 -28.52 8.79 -22.98
C TRP A 752 -28.60 8.50 -21.49
N TYR A 753 -28.63 7.22 -21.15
CA TYR A 753 -28.64 6.80 -19.75
C TYR A 753 -27.68 5.66 -19.49
N ILE A 754 -27.44 5.42 -18.20
CA ILE A 754 -26.87 4.17 -17.70
C ILE A 754 -27.51 3.85 -16.35
N ARG A 755 -27.70 2.57 -16.05
CA ARG A 755 -28.03 2.12 -14.69
C ARG A 755 -26.76 2.18 -13.87
N PHE A 756 -26.84 2.67 -12.64
CA PHE A 756 -25.68 2.88 -11.79
C PHE A 756 -25.98 2.46 -10.36
N ARG A 757 -24.93 2.21 -9.58
CA ARG A 757 -25.04 1.85 -8.17
C ARG A 757 -23.98 2.60 -7.38
N ASP A 758 -24.39 3.62 -6.60
CA ASP A 758 -23.62 4.09 -5.44
C ASP A 758 -24.39 5.13 -4.57
N PRO A 759 -24.55 4.92 -3.25
CA PRO A 759 -24.50 3.60 -2.59
C PRO A 759 -25.63 2.68 -3.08
N ASP A 760 -26.73 3.28 -3.56
CA ASP A 760 -27.96 2.63 -4.01
C ASP A 760 -28.10 2.65 -5.55
N GLN A 761 -28.95 1.74 -6.05
CA GLN A 761 -29.27 1.65 -7.48
C GLN A 761 -30.03 2.90 -7.96
N HIS A 762 -29.60 3.50 -9.05
CA HIS A 762 -30.21 4.69 -9.65
C HIS A 762 -29.99 4.74 -11.16
N LEU A 763 -30.77 5.58 -11.85
CA LEU A 763 -30.54 5.91 -13.26
C LEU A 763 -29.72 7.20 -13.35
N ARG A 764 -28.66 7.19 -14.17
CA ARG A 764 -27.92 8.40 -14.55
C ARG A 764 -28.36 8.83 -15.94
N LEU A 765 -29.29 9.78 -16.00
CA LEU A 765 -29.81 10.35 -17.25
C LEU A 765 -28.98 11.58 -17.62
N ARG A 766 -28.36 11.57 -18.80
CA ARG A 766 -27.62 12.71 -19.34
C ARG A 766 -28.41 13.34 -20.47
N ILE A 767 -28.59 14.66 -20.40
CA ILE A 767 -29.39 15.45 -21.32
C ILE A 767 -28.48 16.55 -21.87
N ALA A 768 -28.27 16.56 -23.19
CA ALA A 768 -27.53 17.63 -23.84
C ALA A 768 -28.35 18.93 -23.80
N LEU A 769 -27.67 20.02 -23.47
CA LEU A 769 -28.22 21.37 -23.45
C LEU A 769 -27.72 22.12 -24.69
N PRO A 770 -28.56 22.98 -25.32
CA PRO A 770 -28.10 23.86 -26.40
C PRO A 770 -26.93 24.74 -25.99
N ASP A 771 -26.99 25.26 -24.76
CA ASP A 771 -25.94 26.03 -24.10
C ASP A 771 -26.10 25.92 -22.57
N PRO A 772 -25.07 26.29 -21.77
CA PRO A 772 -25.14 26.21 -20.30
C PRO A 772 -26.29 27.00 -19.66
N GLY A 773 -26.78 28.08 -20.30
CA GLY A 773 -27.89 28.89 -19.81
C GLY A 773 -29.23 28.16 -19.79
N ALA A 774 -29.40 27.13 -20.62
CA ALA A 774 -30.61 26.30 -20.65
C ALA A 774 -30.75 25.36 -19.42
N PHE A 775 -29.74 25.33 -18.54
CA PHE A 775 -29.72 24.44 -17.37
C PHE A 775 -30.90 24.68 -16.44
N VAL A 776 -31.22 25.94 -16.10
CA VAL A 776 -32.26 26.27 -15.11
C VAL A 776 -33.63 25.79 -15.59
N GLU A 777 -33.98 26.08 -16.85
CA GLU A 777 -35.25 25.65 -17.44
C GLU A 777 -35.34 24.12 -17.50
N THR A 778 -34.29 23.46 -17.99
CA THR A 778 -34.24 22.00 -18.14
C THR A 778 -34.32 21.30 -16.78
N ALA A 779 -33.53 21.75 -15.79
CA ALA A 779 -33.55 21.22 -14.44
C ALA A 779 -34.91 21.40 -13.77
N GLY A 780 -35.58 22.54 -14.00
CA GLY A 780 -36.95 22.78 -13.51
C GLY A 780 -37.96 21.77 -14.06
N LYS A 781 -37.91 21.49 -15.37
CA LYS A 781 -38.77 20.47 -16.01
C LYS A 781 -38.47 19.05 -15.50
N VAL A 782 -37.20 18.69 -15.35
CA VAL A 782 -36.77 17.39 -14.80
C VAL A 782 -37.21 17.25 -13.34
N ALA A 783 -37.10 18.30 -12.52
CA ALA A 783 -37.52 18.28 -11.13
C ALA A 783 -39.04 18.13 -10.99
N ALA A 784 -39.84 18.85 -11.80
CA ALA A 784 -41.29 18.69 -11.82
C ALA A 784 -41.71 17.26 -12.20
N TRP A 785 -41.09 16.70 -13.25
CA TRP A 785 -41.30 15.31 -13.65
C TRP A 785 -40.93 14.32 -12.53
N ALA A 786 -39.79 14.51 -11.86
CA ALA A 786 -39.39 13.62 -10.78
C ALA A 786 -40.33 13.70 -9.58
N GLU A 787 -40.90 14.87 -9.29
CA GLU A 787 -41.88 15.06 -8.21
C GLU A 787 -43.21 14.35 -8.49
N GLU A 788 -43.66 14.33 -9.75
CA GLU A 788 -44.80 13.52 -10.19
C GLU A 788 -44.54 12.03 -9.94
N LEU A 789 -43.35 11.55 -10.30
CA LEU A 789 -42.95 10.15 -10.07
C LEU A 789 -42.77 9.81 -8.59
N ARG A 790 -42.29 10.76 -7.78
CA ARG A 790 -42.18 10.61 -6.33
C ARG A 790 -43.57 10.49 -5.70
N THR A 791 -44.51 11.33 -6.14
CA THR A 791 -45.92 11.26 -5.71
C THR A 791 -46.57 9.94 -6.11
N ALA A 792 -46.20 9.38 -7.27
CA ALA A 792 -46.62 8.05 -7.72
C ALA A 792 -45.87 6.88 -7.04
N GLY A 793 -44.88 7.14 -6.17
CA GLY A 793 -44.11 6.12 -5.46
C GLY A 793 -43.08 5.37 -6.32
N LEU A 794 -42.65 5.94 -7.45
CA LEU A 794 -41.70 5.34 -8.39
C LEU A 794 -40.25 5.81 -8.21
N VAL A 795 -40.07 7.03 -7.70
CA VAL A 795 -38.76 7.68 -7.47
C VAL A 795 -38.66 8.10 -6.01
N SER A 796 -37.47 7.95 -5.41
CA SER A 796 -37.20 8.33 -4.02
C SER A 796 -36.39 9.61 -3.87
N ASP A 797 -35.47 9.90 -4.79
CA ASP A 797 -34.58 11.07 -4.74
C ASP A 797 -34.12 11.48 -6.15
N LEU A 798 -33.80 12.76 -6.34
CA LEU A 798 -33.25 13.32 -7.57
C LEU A 798 -32.04 14.21 -7.25
N ARG A 799 -30.92 13.99 -7.94
CA ARG A 799 -29.72 14.83 -7.80
C ARG A 799 -29.20 15.29 -9.14
N PHE A 800 -28.56 16.47 -9.16
CA PHE A 800 -27.83 17.00 -10.32
C PHE A 800 -26.32 17.05 -10.06
N PRO A 801 -25.62 15.90 -10.09
CA PRO A 801 -24.18 15.86 -9.84
C PRO A 801 -23.35 16.37 -11.03
N THR A 802 -22.08 16.68 -10.79
CA THR A 802 -21.08 16.89 -11.85
C THR A 802 -20.93 15.63 -12.69
N SER A 803 -20.99 15.77 -14.01
CA SER A 803 -20.69 14.68 -14.94
C SER A 803 -19.20 14.71 -15.30
N TYR A 804 -18.60 13.53 -15.41
CA TYR A 804 -17.22 13.38 -15.85
C TYR A 804 -17.17 12.61 -17.17
N ARG A 805 -16.52 13.18 -18.19
CA ARG A 805 -16.29 12.51 -19.47
C ARG A 805 -15.16 11.49 -19.30
N GLU A 806 -15.45 10.24 -19.61
CA GLU A 806 -14.52 9.11 -19.53
C GLU A 806 -13.56 9.10 -20.74
N MET A 807 -12.89 10.22 -21.04
CA MET A 807 -12.01 10.34 -22.22
C MET A 807 -10.83 9.36 -22.18
N GLY A 808 -10.36 8.97 -21.00
CA GLY A 808 -9.34 7.93 -20.87
C GLY A 808 -9.81 6.52 -21.27
N ARG A 809 -11.12 6.33 -21.48
CA ARG A 809 -11.76 5.09 -21.93
C ARG A 809 -12.21 5.15 -23.39
N TRP A 810 -12.75 6.29 -23.82
CA TRP A 810 -13.43 6.43 -25.12
C TRP A 810 -12.69 7.33 -26.13
N GLY A 811 -11.61 7.99 -25.70
CA GLY A 811 -10.90 9.00 -26.48
C GLY A 811 -11.40 10.41 -26.21
N SER A 812 -10.65 11.39 -26.72
CA SER A 812 -10.95 12.82 -26.68
C SER A 812 -11.62 13.30 -27.98
N GLY A 813 -11.88 14.61 -28.08
CA GLY A 813 -12.22 15.25 -29.35
C GLY A 813 -13.36 14.57 -30.12
N ALA A 814 -13.12 14.27 -31.40
CA ALA A 814 -14.11 13.66 -32.28
C ALA A 814 -14.42 12.19 -31.89
N ALA A 815 -13.46 11.49 -31.28
CA ALA A 815 -13.69 10.14 -30.78
C ALA A 815 -14.70 10.14 -29.62
N TRP A 816 -14.61 11.11 -28.69
CA TRP A 816 -15.59 11.27 -27.62
C TRP A 816 -17.00 11.53 -28.16
N GLU A 817 -17.11 12.41 -29.17
CA GLU A 817 -18.41 12.73 -29.80
C GLU A 817 -19.03 11.50 -30.46
N GLY A 818 -18.23 10.73 -31.21
CA GLY A 818 -18.67 9.46 -31.81
C GLY A 818 -19.08 8.42 -30.76
N ALA A 819 -18.36 8.33 -29.65
CA ALA A 819 -18.72 7.44 -28.53
C ALA A 819 -20.06 7.85 -27.89
N GLU A 820 -20.30 9.16 -27.69
CA GLU A 820 -21.59 9.63 -27.19
C GLU A 820 -22.73 9.32 -28.15
N ASP A 821 -22.52 9.40 -29.47
CA ASP A 821 -23.52 8.99 -30.46
C ASP A 821 -23.88 7.51 -30.33
N VAL A 822 -22.89 6.66 -30.07
CA VAL A 822 -23.12 5.25 -29.75
C VAL A 822 -23.96 5.12 -28.47
N PHE A 823 -23.67 5.88 -27.42
CA PHE A 823 -24.46 5.82 -26.17
C PHE A 823 -25.90 6.26 -26.36
N ARG A 824 -26.13 7.31 -27.16
CA ARG A 824 -27.47 7.81 -27.51
C ARG A 824 -28.23 6.76 -28.30
N ALA A 825 -27.62 6.21 -29.34
CA ALA A 825 -28.25 5.21 -30.19
C ALA A 825 -28.53 3.89 -29.44
N ASP A 826 -27.61 3.43 -28.59
CA ASP A 826 -27.80 2.25 -27.76
C ASP A 826 -28.89 2.44 -26.70
N SER A 827 -28.98 3.64 -26.09
CA SER A 827 -30.08 4.00 -25.18
C SER A 827 -31.44 3.93 -25.87
N ARG A 828 -31.54 4.44 -27.11
CA ARG A 828 -32.76 4.34 -27.92
C ARG A 828 -33.10 2.89 -28.29
N ALA A 829 -32.10 2.08 -28.66
CA ALA A 829 -32.31 0.67 -29.00
C ALA A 829 -32.91 -0.12 -27.82
N VAL A 830 -32.36 0.05 -26.61
CA VAL A 830 -32.90 -0.60 -25.39
C VAL A 830 -34.29 -0.03 -25.06
N LEU A 831 -34.52 1.27 -25.23
CA LEU A 831 -35.84 1.86 -25.00
C LEU A 831 -36.91 1.30 -25.96
N THR A 832 -36.60 1.13 -27.24
CA THR A 832 -37.48 0.47 -28.21
C THR A 832 -37.84 -0.94 -27.75
N GLN A 833 -36.84 -1.70 -27.29
CA GLN A 833 -37.07 -3.04 -26.75
C GLN A 833 -37.99 -3.04 -25.52
N LEU A 834 -37.77 -2.15 -24.55
CA LEU A 834 -38.55 -2.09 -23.32
C LEU A 834 -40.01 -1.66 -23.55
N ARG A 835 -40.32 -1.04 -24.70
CA ARG A 835 -41.70 -0.66 -25.08
C ARG A 835 -42.48 -1.81 -25.72
N GLU A 836 -41.82 -2.90 -26.10
CA GLU A 836 -42.51 -4.07 -26.62
C GLU A 836 -43.25 -4.80 -25.50
N PRO A 837 -44.58 -5.02 -25.61
CA PRO A 837 -45.41 -5.57 -24.53
C PRO A 837 -45.11 -7.04 -24.23
N ARG A 838 -44.49 -7.75 -25.18
CA ARG A 838 -44.03 -9.14 -25.09
C ARG A 838 -42.78 -9.26 -25.93
N GLY A 839 -41.82 -10.06 -25.46
CA GLY A 839 -40.61 -10.35 -26.20
C GLY A 839 -39.88 -11.56 -25.63
N PRO A 840 -38.75 -11.93 -26.25
CA PRO A 840 -37.89 -13.00 -25.76
C PRO A 840 -37.36 -12.75 -24.35
N SER A 841 -36.73 -13.76 -23.75
CA SER A 841 -36.08 -13.58 -22.45
C SER A 841 -34.99 -12.50 -22.48
N GLN A 842 -34.85 -11.75 -21.38
CA GLN A 842 -33.85 -10.68 -21.24
C GLN A 842 -32.45 -11.19 -21.60
N ARG A 843 -32.10 -12.39 -21.13
CA ARG A 843 -30.80 -13.02 -21.43
C ARG A 843 -30.61 -13.27 -22.92
N ALA A 844 -31.62 -13.81 -23.62
CA ALA A 844 -31.53 -14.04 -25.06
C ALA A 844 -31.35 -12.72 -25.85
N LEU A 845 -32.02 -11.64 -25.42
CA LEU A 845 -31.88 -10.32 -26.04
C LEU A 845 -30.51 -9.71 -25.80
N VAL A 846 -29.96 -9.77 -24.58
CA VAL A 846 -28.59 -9.34 -24.29
C VAL A 846 -27.60 -10.07 -25.20
N VAL A 847 -27.74 -11.39 -25.33
CA VAL A 847 -26.85 -12.21 -26.16
C VAL A 847 -26.93 -11.80 -27.63
N ALA A 848 -28.13 -11.59 -28.17
CA ALA A 848 -28.32 -11.13 -29.55
C ALA A 848 -27.73 -9.73 -29.77
N HIS A 849 -27.94 -8.82 -28.82
CA HIS A 849 -27.33 -7.50 -28.81
C HIS A 849 -25.80 -7.55 -28.78
N THR A 850 -25.21 -8.42 -27.96
CA THR A 850 -23.75 -8.62 -27.90
C THR A 850 -23.19 -9.01 -29.27
N VAL A 851 -23.81 -9.99 -29.95
CA VAL A 851 -23.39 -10.40 -31.30
C VAL A 851 -23.58 -9.27 -32.32
N ALA A 852 -24.67 -8.50 -32.22
CA ALA A 852 -24.93 -7.37 -33.11
C ALA A 852 -23.90 -6.24 -32.94
N ILE A 853 -23.59 -5.87 -31.69
CA ILE A 853 -22.61 -4.82 -31.37
C ILE A 853 -21.21 -5.21 -31.85
N THR A 854 -20.77 -6.45 -31.61
CA THR A 854 -19.44 -6.89 -32.08
C THR A 854 -19.37 -6.92 -33.60
N ALA A 855 -20.43 -7.39 -34.28
CA ALA A 855 -20.50 -7.42 -35.73
C ALA A 855 -20.47 -6.02 -36.34
N ALA A 856 -21.28 -5.09 -35.83
CA ALA A 856 -21.33 -3.71 -36.32
C ALA A 856 -20.02 -2.96 -36.06
N PHE A 857 -19.45 -3.07 -34.85
CA PHE A 857 -18.22 -2.39 -34.48
C PHE A 857 -16.99 -2.91 -35.24
N LEU A 858 -16.90 -4.22 -35.50
CA LEU A 858 -15.80 -4.81 -36.26
C LEU A 858 -16.06 -4.87 -37.78
N GLY A 859 -17.22 -4.40 -38.23
CA GLY A 859 -17.59 -4.25 -39.64
C GLY A 859 -18.07 -5.53 -40.35
N SER A 860 -18.13 -6.68 -39.67
CA SER A 860 -18.69 -7.92 -40.22
C SER A 860 -19.08 -8.91 -39.12
N VAL A 861 -20.03 -9.81 -39.44
CA VAL A 861 -20.43 -10.91 -38.55
C VAL A 861 -19.26 -11.87 -38.31
N GLU A 862 -18.45 -12.16 -39.33
CA GLU A 862 -17.28 -13.02 -39.24
C GLU A 862 -16.22 -12.48 -38.28
N ALA A 863 -16.01 -11.17 -38.25
CA ALA A 863 -15.08 -10.54 -37.31
C ALA A 863 -15.68 -10.51 -35.89
N GLY A 864 -16.96 -10.14 -35.75
CA GLY A 864 -17.69 -10.11 -34.47
C GLY A 864 -17.72 -11.44 -33.75
N THR A 865 -18.09 -12.51 -34.47
CA THR A 865 -18.18 -13.87 -33.91
C THR A 865 -16.81 -14.43 -33.54
N ARG A 866 -15.79 -14.21 -34.36
CA ARG A 866 -14.41 -14.61 -34.04
C ARG A 866 -13.87 -13.87 -32.83
N TRP A 867 -14.12 -12.57 -32.71
CA TRP A 867 -13.72 -11.83 -31.52
C TRP A 867 -14.31 -12.42 -30.24
N LEU A 868 -15.60 -12.77 -30.23
CA LEU A 868 -16.25 -13.44 -29.10
C LEU A 868 -15.62 -14.81 -28.79
N ILE A 869 -15.22 -15.56 -29.81
CA ILE A 869 -14.54 -16.86 -29.68
C ILE A 869 -13.08 -16.71 -29.20
N ASP A 870 -12.45 -15.58 -29.41
CA ASP A 870 -11.06 -15.38 -29.01
C ASP A 870 -10.96 -14.73 -27.61
N HIS A 871 -11.92 -13.88 -27.24
CA HIS A 871 -11.82 -13.01 -26.06
C HIS A 871 -12.72 -13.40 -24.87
N VAL A 872 -13.79 -14.15 -25.09
CA VAL A 872 -14.70 -14.56 -23.99
C VAL A 872 -14.30 -15.95 -23.45
N PRO A 873 -14.25 -16.19 -22.14
CA PRO A 873 -13.94 -17.52 -21.60
C PRO A 873 -14.86 -18.65 -22.12
N ALA A 874 -14.29 -19.83 -22.35
CA ALA A 874 -15.02 -20.99 -22.87
C ALA A 874 -15.86 -21.73 -21.82
N THR A 875 -15.70 -21.40 -20.54
CA THR A 875 -16.38 -22.06 -19.42
C THR A 875 -17.46 -21.15 -18.88
N ALA A 876 -18.66 -21.68 -18.67
CA ALA A 876 -19.72 -20.93 -18.01
C ALA A 876 -19.38 -20.69 -16.53
N PRO A 877 -19.61 -19.48 -15.99
CA PRO A 877 -19.34 -19.19 -14.58
C PRO A 877 -20.30 -19.94 -13.64
N LYS A 878 -21.49 -20.31 -14.14
CA LYS A 878 -22.48 -21.14 -13.44
C LYS A 878 -23.27 -21.99 -14.45
N PRO A 879 -23.88 -23.12 -14.03
CA PRO A 879 -24.73 -23.92 -14.90
C PRO A 879 -25.88 -23.10 -15.50
N VAL A 880 -26.07 -23.20 -16.83
CA VAL A 880 -27.17 -22.53 -17.55
C VAL A 880 -28.26 -23.55 -17.91
N PRO A 881 -29.55 -23.29 -17.59
CA PRO A 881 -30.65 -24.14 -18.00
C PRO A 881 -30.71 -24.35 -19.52
N ARG A 882 -30.98 -25.59 -19.95
CA ARG A 882 -30.97 -25.97 -21.37
C ARG A 882 -31.95 -25.15 -22.22
N GLY A 883 -33.11 -24.78 -21.69
CA GLY A 883 -34.10 -23.96 -22.39
C GLY A 883 -33.55 -22.56 -22.70
N GLU A 884 -32.97 -21.90 -21.69
CA GLU A 884 -32.37 -20.57 -21.83
C GLU A 884 -31.16 -20.57 -22.76
N PHE A 885 -30.31 -21.60 -22.69
CA PHE A 885 -29.19 -21.78 -23.62
C PHE A 885 -29.70 -21.89 -25.07
N THR A 886 -30.70 -22.74 -25.29
CA THR A 886 -31.25 -23.01 -26.63
C THR A 886 -31.90 -21.77 -27.22
N GLU A 887 -32.68 -21.05 -26.41
CA GLU A 887 -33.31 -19.79 -26.81
C GLU A 887 -32.25 -18.73 -27.18
N ALA A 888 -31.28 -18.48 -26.30
CA ALA A 888 -30.24 -17.47 -26.52
C ALA A 888 -29.42 -17.73 -27.78
N VAL A 889 -28.96 -18.98 -27.99
CA VAL A 889 -28.18 -19.36 -29.18
C VAL A 889 -29.02 -19.28 -30.47
N ARG A 890 -30.31 -19.62 -30.41
CA ARG A 890 -31.21 -19.54 -31.58
C ARG A 890 -31.49 -18.09 -31.99
N LEU A 891 -31.77 -17.22 -31.03
CA LEU A 891 -32.18 -15.84 -31.30
C LEU A 891 -31.02 -14.90 -31.60
N ALA A 892 -29.81 -15.24 -31.14
CA ALA A 892 -28.60 -14.51 -31.46
C ALA A 892 -27.95 -14.91 -32.81
N ASP A 893 -28.67 -15.64 -33.66
CA ASP A 893 -28.22 -15.99 -35.01
C ASP A 893 -28.45 -14.81 -35.98
N PRO A 894 -27.38 -14.21 -36.54
CA PRO A 894 -27.50 -13.09 -37.46
C PRO A 894 -27.94 -13.49 -38.89
N THR A 895 -28.11 -14.78 -39.18
CA THR A 895 -28.48 -15.31 -40.51
C THR A 895 -29.80 -14.72 -41.00
N ASP A 896 -29.88 -14.44 -42.31
CA ASP A 896 -31.03 -13.83 -42.98
C ASP A 896 -31.54 -12.58 -42.26
N SER A 897 -30.60 -11.72 -41.86
CA SER A 897 -30.85 -10.50 -41.09
C SER A 897 -31.64 -10.77 -39.80
N TRP A 898 -31.14 -11.66 -38.95
CA TRP A 898 -31.75 -12.01 -37.66
C TRP A 898 -33.15 -12.63 -37.80
N ALA A 899 -33.37 -13.50 -38.78
CA ALA A 899 -34.69 -14.06 -39.08
C ALA A 899 -35.37 -14.73 -37.88
N ALA A 900 -34.61 -15.46 -37.05
CA ALA A 900 -35.14 -16.12 -35.86
C ALA A 900 -35.66 -15.12 -34.81
N LEU A 901 -34.92 -14.03 -34.56
CA LEU A 901 -35.36 -12.98 -33.63
C LEU A 901 -36.55 -12.20 -34.19
N ARG A 902 -36.52 -11.84 -35.47
CA ARG A 902 -37.63 -11.09 -36.10
C ARG A 902 -38.97 -11.84 -36.11
N ALA A 903 -38.93 -13.18 -36.04
CA ALA A 903 -40.12 -14.02 -35.96
C ALA A 903 -40.77 -14.01 -34.55
N GLU A 904 -40.05 -13.60 -33.51
CA GLU A 904 -40.60 -13.49 -32.15
C GLU A 904 -41.42 -12.20 -31.97
N PRO A 905 -42.40 -12.17 -31.04
CA PRO A 905 -43.14 -10.95 -30.70
C PRO A 905 -42.19 -9.79 -30.35
N GLY A 906 -42.41 -8.63 -30.97
CA GLY A 906 -41.56 -7.43 -30.81
C GLY A 906 -40.19 -7.50 -31.49
N GLY A 907 -39.75 -8.68 -31.96
CA GLY A 907 -38.41 -8.90 -32.49
C GLY A 907 -38.07 -8.08 -33.74
N ALA A 908 -39.04 -7.85 -34.63
CA ALA A 908 -38.86 -6.99 -35.79
C ALA A 908 -38.56 -5.53 -35.41
N ALA A 909 -39.31 -4.97 -34.45
CA ALA A 909 -39.09 -3.62 -33.95
C ALA A 909 -37.75 -3.48 -33.24
N ILE A 910 -37.37 -4.51 -32.45
CA ILE A 910 -36.06 -4.57 -31.77
C ILE A 910 -34.92 -4.52 -32.79
N VAL A 911 -34.93 -5.39 -33.80
CA VAL A 911 -33.85 -5.45 -34.81
C VAL A 911 -33.81 -4.15 -35.64
N THR A 912 -34.96 -3.59 -36.03
CA THR A 912 -35.01 -2.29 -36.71
C THR A 912 -34.44 -1.17 -35.84
N GLY A 913 -34.66 -1.21 -34.53
CA GLY A 913 -34.12 -0.26 -33.56
C GLY A 913 -32.59 -0.27 -33.42
N TRP A 914 -31.89 -1.26 -34.00
CA TRP A 914 -30.42 -1.32 -33.97
C TRP A 914 -29.76 -0.48 -35.06
N ALA A 915 -30.47 -0.10 -36.12
CA ALA A 915 -29.88 0.56 -37.30
C ALA A 915 -29.08 1.82 -36.95
N ASP A 916 -29.63 2.72 -36.12
CA ASP A 916 -28.93 3.92 -35.66
C ASP A 916 -27.66 3.60 -34.87
N ARG A 917 -27.70 2.53 -34.05
CA ARG A 917 -26.55 2.11 -33.25
C ARG A 917 -25.47 1.54 -34.14
N ASP A 918 -25.83 0.75 -35.14
CA ASP A 918 -24.88 0.15 -36.07
C ASP A 918 -24.18 1.24 -36.90
N ILE A 919 -24.91 2.28 -37.32
CA ILE A 919 -24.35 3.47 -37.98
C ILE A 919 -23.38 4.19 -37.04
N ALA A 920 -23.76 4.45 -35.78
CA ALA A 920 -22.91 5.14 -34.81
C ALA A 920 -21.64 4.33 -34.49
N LEU A 921 -21.74 3.00 -34.34
CA LEU A 921 -20.60 2.12 -34.11
C LEU A 921 -19.64 2.14 -35.31
N ALA A 922 -20.17 2.08 -36.53
CA ALA A 922 -19.37 2.16 -37.75
C ALA A 922 -18.70 3.52 -37.93
N ALA A 923 -19.33 4.60 -37.48
CA ALA A 923 -18.75 5.95 -37.49
C ALA A 923 -17.68 6.14 -36.41
N TYR A 924 -17.83 5.50 -35.25
CA TYR A 924 -16.87 5.59 -34.15
C TYR A 924 -15.60 4.73 -34.38
N ARG A 925 -15.75 3.55 -34.98
CA ARG A 925 -14.66 2.59 -35.20
C ARG A 925 -13.40 3.17 -35.89
N PRO A 926 -13.48 4.04 -36.91
CA PRO A 926 -12.31 4.65 -37.57
C PRO A 926 -11.42 5.49 -36.65
N HIS A 927 -11.92 5.91 -35.48
CA HIS A 927 -11.12 6.63 -34.50
C HIS A 927 -10.15 5.74 -33.72
N LEU A 928 -10.15 4.41 -33.92
CA LEU A 928 -9.40 3.44 -33.12
C LEU A 928 -8.48 2.55 -33.99
N PRO A 929 -7.15 2.70 -33.93
CA PRO A 929 -6.42 3.77 -33.25
C PRO A 929 -6.48 5.08 -34.04
N GLY A 930 -6.35 6.21 -33.35
CA GLY A 930 -6.37 7.55 -33.94
C GLY A 930 -5.75 8.59 -33.00
N PRO A 931 -5.61 9.85 -33.44
CA PRO A 931 -4.97 10.90 -32.65
C PRO A 931 -5.71 11.21 -31.33
N ASP A 932 -7.02 11.00 -31.30
CA ASP A 932 -7.88 11.19 -30.13
C ASP A 932 -7.95 9.97 -29.19
N THR A 933 -7.30 8.85 -29.54
CA THR A 933 -7.41 7.58 -28.82
C THR A 933 -6.03 6.99 -28.49
N ASP A 934 -5.01 7.84 -28.39
CA ASP A 934 -3.67 7.41 -28.01
C ASP A 934 -3.66 6.68 -26.65
N GLY A 935 -2.99 5.52 -26.61
CA GLY A 935 -2.95 4.63 -25.45
C GLY A 935 -4.26 3.86 -25.16
N ILE A 936 -5.27 3.93 -26.02
CA ILE A 936 -6.54 3.20 -25.88
C ILE A 936 -6.56 2.01 -26.85
N ALA A 937 -6.71 0.79 -26.32
CA ALA A 937 -6.79 -0.42 -27.14
C ALA A 937 -8.20 -0.64 -27.67
N LEU A 938 -8.29 -1.14 -28.91
CA LEU A 938 -9.56 -1.42 -29.57
C LEU A 938 -10.41 -2.45 -28.82
N ASP A 939 -9.78 -3.51 -28.31
CA ASP A 939 -10.48 -4.58 -27.59
C ASP A 939 -11.02 -4.11 -26.23
N ASP A 940 -10.33 -3.18 -25.56
CA ASP A 940 -10.78 -2.56 -24.32
C ASP A 940 -12.04 -1.70 -24.55
N VAL A 941 -12.08 -0.99 -25.68
CA VAL A 941 -13.25 -0.21 -26.09
C VAL A 941 -14.41 -1.13 -26.41
N LEU A 942 -14.19 -2.21 -27.16
CA LEU A 942 -15.27 -3.15 -27.48
C LEU A 942 -15.81 -3.83 -26.21
N THR A 943 -14.94 -4.27 -25.31
CA THR A 943 -15.32 -4.80 -23.99
C THR A 943 -16.15 -3.76 -23.21
N SER A 944 -15.75 -2.50 -23.27
CA SER A 944 -16.47 -1.39 -22.64
C SER A 944 -17.84 -1.12 -23.25
N LEU A 945 -17.98 -1.23 -24.57
CA LEU A 945 -19.26 -1.10 -25.26
C LEU A 945 -20.23 -2.20 -24.83
N LEU A 946 -19.75 -3.45 -24.78
CA LEU A 946 -20.53 -4.59 -24.32
C LEU A 946 -20.98 -4.42 -22.87
N HIS A 947 -20.06 -3.97 -21.99
CA HIS A 947 -20.38 -3.73 -20.59
C HIS A 947 -21.41 -2.61 -20.41
N THR A 948 -21.21 -1.46 -21.07
CA THR A 948 -22.18 -0.35 -20.94
C THR A 948 -23.54 -0.70 -21.53
N HIS A 949 -23.60 -1.50 -22.61
CA HIS A 949 -24.84 -2.05 -23.13
C HIS A 949 -25.51 -2.96 -22.09
N PHE A 950 -24.77 -3.91 -21.53
CA PHE A 950 -25.28 -4.83 -20.49
C PHE A 950 -25.87 -4.06 -19.31
N VAL A 951 -25.15 -3.05 -18.81
CA VAL A 951 -25.61 -2.24 -17.67
C VAL A 951 -26.84 -1.40 -18.03
N ARG A 952 -26.95 -0.85 -19.26
CA ARG A 952 -28.18 -0.17 -19.71
C ARG A 952 -29.38 -1.11 -19.75
N HIS A 953 -29.16 -2.33 -20.23
CA HIS A 953 -30.20 -3.34 -20.42
C HIS A 953 -30.65 -3.97 -19.08
N VAL A 954 -29.71 -4.36 -18.22
CA VAL A 954 -29.95 -5.20 -17.05
C VAL A 954 -29.78 -4.42 -15.75
N ALA A 955 -28.55 -4.26 -15.29
CA ALA A 955 -28.13 -3.55 -14.08
C ALA A 955 -26.61 -3.70 -13.94
N VAL A 956 -26.02 -3.08 -12.92
CA VAL A 956 -24.66 -3.45 -12.47
C VAL A 956 -24.72 -4.84 -11.83
N ASN A 957 -24.40 -5.90 -12.59
CA ASN A 957 -24.46 -7.31 -12.18
C ASN A 957 -23.43 -8.18 -12.94
N PHE A 958 -22.18 -8.19 -12.46
CA PHE A 958 -21.07 -8.90 -13.12
C PHE A 958 -21.29 -10.42 -13.29
N PRO A 959 -21.80 -11.18 -12.29
CA PRO A 959 -22.05 -12.61 -12.48
C PRO A 959 -23.06 -12.94 -13.57
N GLU A 960 -24.02 -12.05 -13.83
CA GLU A 960 -24.97 -12.25 -14.92
C GLU A 960 -24.39 -11.80 -16.27
N GLU A 961 -23.55 -10.76 -16.28
CA GLU A 961 -22.82 -10.31 -17.47
C GLU A 961 -21.93 -11.42 -18.04
N GLU A 962 -21.16 -12.11 -17.19
CA GLU A 962 -20.30 -13.22 -17.60
C GLU A 962 -21.09 -14.38 -18.23
N VAL A 963 -22.30 -14.66 -17.72
CA VAL A 963 -23.18 -15.69 -18.29
C VAL A 963 -23.66 -15.29 -19.68
N CYS A 964 -24.05 -14.03 -19.86
CA CYS A 964 -24.47 -13.50 -21.16
C CYS A 964 -23.32 -13.53 -22.17
N LEU A 965 -22.11 -13.13 -21.77
CA LEU A 965 -20.92 -13.21 -22.63
C LEU A 965 -20.64 -14.66 -23.04
N TYR A 966 -20.67 -15.60 -22.09
CA TYR A 966 -20.51 -17.03 -22.40
C TYR A 966 -21.54 -17.53 -23.42
N LEU A 967 -22.81 -17.13 -23.29
CA LEU A 967 -23.84 -17.50 -24.26
C LEU A 967 -23.64 -16.83 -25.63
N ALA A 968 -23.13 -15.60 -25.67
CA ALA A 968 -22.76 -14.93 -26.92
C ALA A 968 -21.61 -15.65 -27.64
N ARG A 969 -20.61 -16.13 -26.88
CA ARG A 969 -19.58 -17.03 -27.41
C ARG A 969 -20.19 -18.30 -27.98
N ALA A 970 -21.09 -18.95 -27.26
CA ALA A 970 -21.75 -20.18 -27.73
C ALA A 970 -22.56 -19.94 -29.01
N ALA A 971 -23.27 -18.81 -29.11
CA ALA A 971 -23.98 -18.40 -30.32
C ALA A 971 -23.02 -18.17 -31.50
N ALA A 972 -21.90 -17.49 -31.26
CA ALA A 972 -20.84 -17.28 -32.25
C ALA A 972 -20.29 -18.61 -32.76
N GLN A 973 -19.96 -19.57 -31.87
CA GLN A 973 -19.48 -20.91 -32.24
C GLN A 973 -20.51 -21.67 -33.08
N ALA A 974 -21.78 -21.61 -32.70
CA ALA A 974 -22.86 -22.28 -33.42
C ALA A 974 -23.04 -21.71 -34.84
N TRP A 975 -22.91 -20.39 -34.99
CA TRP A 975 -22.95 -19.72 -36.29
C TRP A 975 -21.75 -20.08 -37.17
N THR A 976 -20.52 -19.99 -36.65
CA THR A 976 -19.28 -20.34 -37.37
C THR A 976 -19.31 -21.80 -37.85
N GLY A 977 -19.76 -22.73 -36.99
CA GLY A 977 -19.87 -24.14 -37.35
C GLY A 977 -20.92 -24.42 -38.45
N ARG A 978 -21.96 -23.60 -38.57
CA ARG A 978 -22.96 -23.70 -39.67
C ARG A 978 -22.42 -23.16 -40.98
N THR A 979 -21.70 -22.03 -40.94
CA THR A 979 -21.15 -21.39 -42.15
C THR A 979 -19.95 -22.13 -42.73
N GLU A 980 -19.12 -22.78 -41.90
CA GLU A 980 -18.02 -23.65 -42.36
C GLU A 980 -18.54 -24.93 -43.03
N LYS A 981 -19.51 -25.62 -42.41
CA LYS A 981 -20.17 -26.79 -43.04
C LYS A 981 -20.92 -26.43 -44.32
N GLY A 982 -21.47 -25.21 -44.41
CA GLY A 982 -22.09 -24.70 -45.62
C GLY A 982 -21.10 -24.38 -46.75
N LYS A 983 -19.82 -24.12 -46.44
CA LYS A 983 -18.74 -23.95 -47.43
C LYS A 983 -18.20 -25.29 -47.94
N GLU A 984 -18.18 -26.33 -47.10
CA GLU A 984 -17.80 -27.69 -47.53
C GLU A 984 -18.90 -28.43 -48.33
N ALA A 985 -20.15 -27.97 -48.24
CA ALA A 985 -21.31 -28.60 -48.89
C ALA A 985 -21.77 -27.94 -50.21
N ARG A 986 -21.00 -26.99 -50.78
CA ARG A 986 -21.25 -26.42 -52.11
C ARG A 986 -20.21 -26.95 -53.12
N PRO A 987 -20.61 -27.73 -54.14
CA PRO A 987 -19.71 -28.09 -55.25
C PRO A 987 -19.34 -26.89 -56.12
#